data_AF-A0A1I0GT42-F1
#
_entry.id   AF-A0A1I0GT42-F1
#
_cell.length_a   1.000
_cell.length_b   1.000
_cell.length_c   1.000
_cell.angle_alpha   90.00
_cell.angle_beta   90.00
_cell.angle_gamma   90.00
#
_symmetry.space_group_name_H-M   'P 1'
#
loop_
_entity.id
_entity.type
_entity.pdbx_description
1 polymer ?
#
loop_
_entity_poly.entity_id
_entity_poly.type
_entity_poly.pdbx_seq_one_letter_code
_entity_poly.pdbx_strand_id
1 'polypeptide(L)'
;MKIKHVLTKILTSLLVITMSFSLCINVYAEDGSHLKNSNSINTISGNDDEKVVDFPNENYSSLKEFVTTLSGGEVIKLNNDIILDETIAFNKSDIVLDLNGYTISESDGFKGNFLIRSSKQLTIRDSSQNNTGKIISYKKIAIHIAGSLVLESGTIEGNGAQTITISSNASLNILGGKIESKNIGIRTISATNCNINVKGGEIIGTTAISADEGIITITDGLVKGSNYGLLIQNAKLNVKGGETVGATAVLIKGNAEIIVDDGTVTGESTGINAASGSITVNGGLIKGNSYGLNVQNVKLNVKGGNIEAGNDGIRVKGDMETIITNGTVSGTNAGINAESGNITIINGKVHGNIFGIKTQNTFIGNIKIEGGEIISEDTAVSTGAGNVTITNGTIKGVNFGLNVQNVKLNIEGGIIEADIDGIRIKSTEMIVTGGKIIGNNSSIYAVDVNEENKSYVTIKGGEYFIPAISETSIIRGGNNNVVISDGTFYNKKPSVTYIAPGYRILSDDESETGLYRVANHDIEVVDAKEGAQRYYSSLRTAMSNGKNIKLLGNVTESVTIVKGEEITLDLNGYTLTGIKDIDGSMKNILTNNGTLTIIDSSESKIGTIMGGSDNGDGITGQGGIPLVNNGTCVIEAGNIKRGDDNTFGNYTIRNNGNLTINGGNVTNNSNENPLLINSDSVGFSSTLIINGGNISQPNGIAVKNEFGFAKINGGTISSDTSYALQCWADTEISAGNIIGSVVVFTRNNTKAELNITGGTIGRGDQDYIRAWNYFDKGSAKNAPVINISKDAVVNGVLEAVETRANGENYICRDSNIASIKTTGGSFDRKVPDYACSNGYASQLDESGRYIVKPAISTKYVGGSLLIKDIVEKVNMRFAYTFALPENCSIEDVELVWNWGTADNNLNKEVKCVSYVLNGDGTYTANLVINNIPVDTIERYSKNIYVRLIARYNGVDDNILDENIGDIIYQSAKDVAHNMLLSANLDEDHKAYIEKLISLYESQDSNETK
;
A
#
# COMPACT_ATOMS: atom_id res chain seq x y z
N MET A 1 -27.43 20.65 -47.35
CA MET A 1 -26.50 21.27 -48.33
C MET A 1 -25.72 20.14 -48.99
N LYS A 2 -25.91 19.94 -50.30
CA LYS A 2 -25.22 19.04 -51.25
C LYS A 2 -25.19 17.51 -51.00
N ILE A 3 -26.34 16.90 -51.30
CA ILE A 3 -26.45 15.66 -52.10
C ILE A 3 -26.90 16.09 -53.52
N LYS A 4 -26.49 15.35 -54.57
CA LYS A 4 -26.78 15.47 -56.03
C LYS A 4 -25.66 16.09 -56.90
N HIS A 5 -24.72 15.24 -57.31
CA HIS A 5 -24.36 15.08 -58.73
C HIS A 5 -23.79 13.67 -58.97
N VAL A 6 -24.71 12.74 -59.23
CA VAL A 6 -24.51 11.45 -59.91
C VAL A 6 -24.61 11.74 -61.41
N LEU A 7 -23.84 11.02 -62.24
CA LEU A 7 -23.59 11.26 -63.68
C LEU A 7 -22.84 12.59 -63.92
N THR A 8 -21.53 12.64 -64.13
CA THR A 8 -20.89 12.21 -65.37
C THR A 8 -19.37 12.33 -65.17
N LYS A 9 -18.71 11.27 -64.69
CA LYS A 9 -17.28 10.96 -64.89
C LYS A 9 -17.02 9.49 -64.53
N ILE A 10 -17.91 8.65 -65.07
CA ILE A 10 -17.64 7.26 -65.42
C ILE A 10 -16.90 7.33 -66.76
N LEU A 11 -15.56 7.38 -66.75
CA LEU A 11 -14.69 7.00 -67.88
C LEU A 11 -13.20 7.17 -67.49
N THR A 12 -12.65 6.29 -66.65
CA THR A 12 -11.20 5.95 -66.62
C THR A 12 -10.88 4.75 -65.71
N SER A 13 -11.83 3.83 -65.54
CA SER A 13 -11.60 2.55 -64.87
C SER A 13 -12.61 1.50 -65.35
N LEU A 14 -12.62 1.17 -66.65
CA LEU A 14 -13.27 -0.05 -67.17
C LEU A 14 -12.82 -0.41 -68.59
N LEU A 15 -11.58 -0.88 -68.71
CA LEU A 15 -11.03 -1.69 -69.82
C LEU A 15 -9.64 -2.06 -69.28
N VAL A 16 -9.33 -3.27 -68.81
CA VAL A 16 -9.17 -4.49 -69.60
C VAL A 16 -9.28 -5.67 -68.63
N ILE A 17 -10.41 -6.37 -68.65
CA ILE A 17 -10.47 -7.80 -68.34
C ILE A 17 -10.77 -8.49 -69.68
N THR A 18 -10.14 -9.65 -69.87
CA THR A 18 -10.28 -10.58 -71.01
C THR A 18 -9.77 -10.09 -72.37
N MET A 19 -8.49 -10.35 -72.64
CA MET A 19 -8.02 -10.94 -73.90
C MET A 19 -6.59 -11.43 -73.72
N SER A 20 -6.45 -12.63 -73.19
CA SER A 20 -5.41 -13.57 -73.59
C SER A 20 -6.10 -14.92 -73.68
N PHE A 21 -6.80 -15.11 -74.80
CA PHE A 21 -7.11 -16.45 -75.27
C PHE A 21 -5.77 -17.16 -75.46
N SER A 22 -5.39 -17.94 -74.45
CA SER A 22 -4.62 -19.15 -74.69
C SER A 22 -5.51 -20.03 -75.57
N LEU A 23 -5.23 -20.05 -76.88
CA LEU A 23 -5.71 -21.15 -77.70
C LEU A 23 -4.97 -22.39 -77.20
N CYS A 24 -5.69 -23.22 -76.44
CA CYS A 24 -5.48 -24.65 -76.50
C CYS A 24 -5.66 -25.07 -77.97
N ILE A 25 -4.56 -25.32 -78.65
CA ILE A 25 -4.53 -26.36 -79.67
C ILE A 25 -4.13 -27.63 -78.91
N ASN A 26 -5.16 -28.41 -78.56
CA ASN A 26 -5.01 -29.84 -78.43
C ASN A 26 -4.66 -30.38 -79.82
N VAL A 27 -3.43 -30.86 -80.01
CA VAL A 27 -3.22 -31.96 -80.93
C VAL A 27 -3.05 -33.19 -80.07
N TYR A 28 -4.17 -33.90 -79.94
CA TYR A 28 -4.16 -35.35 -79.80
C TYR A 28 -3.30 -35.93 -80.94
N ALA A 29 -2.30 -36.72 -80.59
CA ALA A 29 -1.75 -37.74 -81.46
C ALA A 29 -1.35 -38.94 -80.59
N GLU A 30 -2.35 -39.68 -80.11
CA GLU A 30 -2.25 -41.13 -80.25
C GLU A 30 -2.44 -41.41 -81.75
N ASP A 31 -1.41 -41.90 -82.43
CA ASP A 31 -1.50 -43.25 -82.97
C ASP A 31 -0.12 -43.77 -83.38
N GLY A 32 0.00 -45.10 -83.36
CA GLY A 32 1.25 -45.83 -83.41
C GLY A 32 2.00 -45.81 -84.74
N SER A 33 3.08 -46.61 -84.71
CA SER A 33 4.02 -46.97 -85.79
C SER A 33 5.16 -45.96 -86.02
N HIS A 34 6.45 -46.28 -85.89
CA HIS A 34 7.12 -47.55 -86.15
C HIS A 34 8.33 -47.78 -85.22
N LEU A 35 8.42 -49.01 -84.71
CA LEU A 35 9.69 -49.67 -84.37
C LEU A 35 10.66 -49.61 -85.55
N LYS A 36 11.93 -49.26 -85.31
CA LYS A 36 13.07 -50.08 -85.74
C LYS A 36 14.20 -50.06 -84.71
N ASN A 37 14.33 -51.22 -84.09
CA ASN A 37 15.49 -51.80 -83.47
C ASN A 37 16.75 -51.71 -84.36
N SER A 38 17.91 -51.37 -83.79
CA SER A 38 19.18 -52.03 -84.14
C SER A 38 20.27 -51.74 -83.11
N ASN A 39 20.72 -52.81 -82.45
CA ASN A 39 22.09 -52.95 -81.94
C ASN A 39 23.11 -52.43 -82.97
N SER A 40 24.14 -51.71 -82.51
CA SER A 40 25.59 -51.94 -82.74
C SER A 40 26.40 -50.63 -82.75
N ILE A 41 27.38 -50.59 -81.84
CA ILE A 41 28.78 -50.15 -81.99
C ILE A 41 29.09 -49.08 -83.06
N ASN A 42 29.74 -47.98 -82.64
CA ASN A 42 31.00 -47.46 -83.22
C ASN A 42 31.45 -46.25 -82.37
N THR A 43 32.56 -46.34 -81.61
CA THR A 43 33.87 -45.80 -82.02
C THR A 43 33.77 -44.60 -82.96
N ILE A 44 34.16 -43.43 -82.46
CA ILE A 44 34.50 -42.27 -83.28
C ILE A 44 35.67 -42.69 -84.19
N SER A 45 35.38 -42.97 -85.46
CA SER A 45 36.37 -42.96 -86.53
C SER A 45 36.42 -41.56 -87.12
N GLY A 46 37.63 -41.02 -87.25
CA GLY A 46 37.92 -39.61 -87.48
C GLY A 46 37.23 -38.93 -88.66
N ASN A 47 36.97 -37.64 -88.42
CA ASN A 47 37.35 -36.56 -89.32
C ASN A 47 38.15 -35.55 -88.49
N ASP A 48 39.43 -35.38 -88.82
CA ASP A 48 40.44 -34.60 -88.09
C ASP A 48 40.31 -33.06 -88.24
N ASP A 49 39.09 -32.49 -88.28
CA ASP A 49 38.93 -31.02 -88.45
C ASP A 49 37.82 -30.35 -87.60
N GLU A 50 37.13 -31.06 -86.70
CA GLU A 50 36.14 -30.43 -85.80
C GLU A 50 36.71 -30.18 -84.39
N LYS A 51 37.20 -28.95 -84.22
CA LYS A 51 37.82 -28.42 -82.99
C LYS A 51 36.84 -28.44 -81.81
N VAL A 52 37.21 -29.07 -80.69
CA VAL A 52 36.38 -29.11 -79.47
C VAL A 52 36.57 -27.85 -78.59
N VAL A 53 37.73 -27.17 -78.69
CA VAL A 53 38.08 -25.92 -77.96
C VAL A 53 38.94 -25.04 -78.87
N ASP A 54 38.69 -23.73 -78.94
CA ASP A 54 39.56 -22.79 -79.68
C ASP A 54 40.67 -22.28 -78.74
N PHE A 55 41.93 -22.64 -79.00
CA PHE A 55 43.11 -22.07 -78.33
C PHE A 55 44.24 -21.85 -79.34
N PRO A 56 45.12 -20.84 -79.18
CA PRO A 56 46.13 -20.53 -80.20
C PRO A 56 47.24 -21.59 -80.17
N ASN A 57 47.37 -22.33 -81.28
CA ASN A 57 48.57 -23.06 -81.76
C ASN A 57 48.90 -24.51 -81.31
N GLU A 58 48.05 -25.28 -80.62
CA GLU A 58 48.27 -26.75 -80.47
C GLU A 58 46.97 -27.58 -80.43
N ASN A 59 47.02 -28.81 -80.95
CA ASN A 59 45.89 -29.75 -81.05
C ASN A 59 45.77 -30.62 -79.79
N TYR A 60 44.65 -30.54 -79.06
CA TYR A 60 44.37 -31.42 -77.91
C TYR A 60 43.14 -32.30 -78.17
N SER A 61 43.22 -33.58 -77.80
CA SER A 61 42.18 -34.59 -78.09
C SER A 61 41.03 -34.60 -77.07
N SER A 62 41.19 -33.95 -75.93
CA SER A 62 40.17 -33.84 -74.88
C SER A 62 40.38 -32.60 -74.00
N LEU A 63 39.32 -32.14 -73.34
CA LEU A 63 39.40 -31.07 -72.33
C LEU A 63 40.35 -31.42 -71.18
N LYS A 64 40.44 -32.71 -70.81
CA LYS A 64 41.34 -33.18 -69.74
C LYS A 64 42.81 -32.95 -70.09
N GLU A 65 43.21 -33.31 -71.31
CA GLU A 65 44.57 -33.13 -71.80
C GLU A 65 44.95 -31.64 -71.79
N PHE A 66 44.08 -30.80 -72.32
CA PHE A 66 44.25 -29.36 -72.37
C PHE A 66 44.39 -28.70 -70.98
N VAL A 67 43.56 -29.10 -70.01
CA VAL A 67 43.64 -28.52 -68.64
C VAL A 67 44.99 -28.77 -67.97
N THR A 68 45.74 -29.80 -68.39
CA THR A 68 47.09 -30.05 -67.85
C THR A 68 48.17 -29.12 -68.41
N THR A 69 47.94 -28.44 -69.54
CA THR A 69 48.92 -27.53 -70.16
C THR A 69 48.77 -26.08 -69.72
N LEU A 70 47.64 -25.74 -69.09
CA LEU A 70 47.30 -24.40 -68.60
C LEU A 70 48.38 -23.82 -67.66
N SER A 71 48.71 -22.55 -67.89
CA SER A 71 49.72 -21.77 -67.17
C SER A 71 49.12 -20.54 -66.45
N GLY A 72 47.91 -20.10 -66.82
CA GLY A 72 47.08 -19.11 -66.12
C GLY A 72 46.62 -17.89 -66.88
N GLY A 73 45.44 -17.39 -66.51
CA GLY A 73 44.78 -16.24 -67.16
C GLY A 73 44.07 -16.58 -68.47
N GLU A 74 43.94 -17.87 -68.77
CA GLU A 74 43.50 -18.39 -70.07
C GLU A 74 41.96 -18.43 -70.15
N VAL A 75 41.41 -18.06 -71.32
CA VAL A 75 39.98 -18.16 -71.63
C VAL A 75 39.74 -19.44 -72.44
N ILE A 76 39.00 -20.38 -71.86
CA ILE A 76 38.62 -21.65 -72.47
C ILE A 76 37.25 -21.46 -73.13
N LYS A 77 37.21 -21.37 -74.45
CA LYS A 77 35.95 -21.23 -75.20
C LYS A 77 35.51 -22.56 -75.81
N LEU A 78 34.29 -22.99 -75.50
CA LEU A 78 33.72 -24.20 -76.04
C LEU A 78 33.25 -24.00 -77.48
N ASN A 79 33.48 -25.01 -78.32
CA ASN A 79 33.01 -25.06 -79.70
C ASN A 79 32.05 -26.22 -79.97
N ASN A 80 31.88 -27.13 -78.99
CA ASN A 80 30.98 -28.28 -79.04
C ASN A 80 30.57 -28.68 -77.63
N ASP A 81 29.52 -29.51 -77.52
CA ASP A 81 29.15 -30.15 -76.26
C ASP A 81 30.26 -31.09 -75.77
N ILE A 82 30.49 -31.12 -74.46
CA ILE A 82 31.51 -31.94 -73.81
C ILE A 82 30.84 -32.94 -72.87
N ILE A 83 31.14 -34.23 -73.05
CA ILE A 83 30.72 -35.31 -72.16
C ILE A 83 31.95 -35.83 -71.42
N LEU A 84 31.91 -35.77 -70.09
CA LEU A 84 33.01 -36.19 -69.21
C LEU A 84 32.74 -37.58 -68.62
N ASP A 85 33.77 -38.40 -68.47
CA ASP A 85 33.74 -39.69 -67.76
C ASP A 85 34.45 -39.63 -66.39
N GLU A 86 35.14 -38.54 -66.11
CA GLU A 86 35.80 -38.24 -64.83
C GLU A 86 35.86 -36.73 -64.53
N THR A 87 36.23 -36.38 -63.29
CA THR A 87 36.33 -34.98 -62.83
C THR A 87 37.39 -34.19 -63.60
N ILE A 88 37.03 -32.98 -64.06
CA ILE A 88 37.99 -31.98 -64.55
C ILE A 88 38.42 -31.06 -63.40
N ALA A 89 39.73 -30.84 -63.24
CA ALA A 89 40.30 -30.10 -62.11
C ALA A 89 41.15 -28.89 -62.54
N PHE A 90 40.63 -27.67 -62.32
CA PHE A 90 41.32 -26.40 -62.54
C PHE A 90 42.11 -25.96 -61.29
N ASN A 91 43.30 -26.52 -61.09
CA ASN A 91 44.07 -26.30 -59.86
C ASN A 91 45.32 -25.41 -60.01
N LYS A 92 45.78 -25.17 -61.24
CA LYS A 92 47.07 -24.50 -61.49
C LYS A 92 46.97 -22.98 -61.39
N SER A 93 45.92 -22.40 -61.96
CA SER A 93 45.80 -20.96 -62.19
C SER A 93 44.34 -20.52 -62.27
N ASP A 94 44.11 -19.21 -62.30
CA ASP A 94 42.78 -18.63 -62.53
C ASP A 94 42.38 -18.81 -64.00
N ILE A 95 41.12 -19.19 -64.25
CA ILE A 95 40.60 -19.59 -65.56
C ILE A 95 39.23 -18.95 -65.83
N VAL A 96 39.00 -18.56 -67.08
CA VAL A 96 37.66 -18.21 -67.60
C VAL A 96 37.17 -19.34 -68.50
N LEU A 97 36.05 -19.97 -68.15
CA LEU A 97 35.34 -20.95 -68.97
C LEU A 97 34.16 -20.28 -69.66
N ASP A 98 34.26 -20.14 -70.97
CA ASP A 98 33.24 -19.57 -71.85
C ASP A 98 32.46 -20.71 -72.53
N LEU A 99 31.24 -20.94 -72.06
CA LEU A 99 30.36 -22.02 -72.52
C LEU A 99 29.91 -21.82 -73.98
N ASN A 100 29.87 -20.59 -74.48
CA ASN A 100 29.54 -20.25 -75.86
C ASN A 100 28.30 -20.99 -76.43
N GLY A 101 27.27 -21.20 -75.60
CA GLY A 101 26.03 -21.87 -75.99
C GLY A 101 26.03 -23.40 -75.87
N TYR A 102 27.17 -24.01 -75.54
CA TYR A 102 27.37 -25.46 -75.45
C TYR A 102 27.26 -25.99 -74.01
N THR A 103 27.10 -27.31 -73.90
CA THR A 103 26.87 -28.03 -72.64
C THR A 103 28.06 -28.88 -72.22
N ILE A 104 28.46 -28.79 -70.95
CA ILE A 104 29.32 -29.78 -70.29
C ILE A 104 28.43 -30.70 -69.45
N SER A 105 28.54 -32.01 -69.65
CA SER A 105 27.73 -33.01 -68.94
C SER A 105 28.53 -34.25 -68.54
N GLU A 106 27.98 -35.06 -67.63
CA GLU A 106 28.54 -36.37 -67.27
C GLU A 106 28.03 -37.49 -68.17
N SER A 107 28.88 -38.47 -68.45
CA SER A 107 28.51 -39.75 -69.08
C SER A 107 27.84 -40.69 -68.09
N ASP A 108 27.12 -41.71 -68.59
CA ASP A 108 26.45 -42.71 -67.76
C ASP A 108 27.39 -43.47 -66.80
N GLY A 109 28.67 -43.59 -67.14
CA GLY A 109 29.71 -44.30 -66.39
C GLY A 109 30.62 -43.41 -65.54
N PHE A 110 30.25 -42.15 -65.30
CA PHE A 110 31.10 -41.14 -64.66
C PHE A 110 31.65 -41.58 -63.28
N LYS A 111 32.98 -41.51 -63.11
CA LYS A 111 33.70 -42.04 -61.93
C LYS A 111 33.99 -41.01 -60.84
N GLY A 112 33.73 -39.73 -61.08
CA GLY A 112 34.01 -38.65 -60.13
C GLY A 112 32.91 -38.41 -59.09
N ASN A 113 33.25 -37.63 -58.04
CA ASN A 113 32.27 -37.09 -57.08
C ASN A 113 31.72 -35.73 -57.51
N PHE A 114 32.43 -35.04 -58.40
CA PHE A 114 32.08 -33.73 -58.94
C PHE A 114 32.46 -33.63 -60.41
N LEU A 115 31.68 -32.94 -61.24
CA LEU A 115 31.97 -32.75 -62.67
C LEU A 115 33.19 -31.84 -62.86
N ILE A 116 33.17 -30.68 -62.20
CA ILE A 116 34.28 -29.71 -62.19
C ILE A 116 34.76 -29.46 -60.76
N ARG A 117 36.07 -29.39 -60.58
CA ARG A 117 36.73 -28.93 -59.35
C ARG A 117 37.68 -27.77 -59.65
N SER A 118 37.74 -26.76 -58.78
CA SER A 118 38.77 -25.70 -58.87
C SER A 118 39.32 -25.31 -57.50
N SER A 119 40.65 -25.22 -57.37
CA SER A 119 41.33 -24.63 -56.19
C SER A 119 41.79 -23.19 -56.41
N LYS A 120 41.49 -22.61 -57.57
CA LYS A 120 41.81 -21.24 -57.98
C LYS A 120 40.52 -20.49 -58.35
N GLN A 121 40.60 -19.30 -58.93
CA GLN A 121 39.41 -18.64 -59.46
C GLN A 121 38.95 -19.37 -60.74
N LEU A 122 37.69 -19.80 -60.75
CA LEU A 122 36.98 -20.23 -61.94
C LEU A 122 35.92 -19.18 -62.26
N THR A 123 36.04 -18.53 -63.41
CA THR A 123 35.01 -17.64 -63.96
C THR A 123 34.23 -18.41 -65.02
N ILE A 124 32.91 -18.43 -64.92
CA ILE A 124 32.02 -19.07 -65.88
C ILE A 124 31.21 -18.00 -66.56
N ARG A 125 31.22 -18.02 -67.89
CA ARG A 125 30.40 -17.16 -68.71
C ARG A 125 29.88 -17.93 -69.91
N ASP A 126 28.89 -17.37 -70.56
CA ASP A 126 28.41 -17.81 -71.85
C ASP A 126 28.35 -16.60 -72.77
N SER A 127 29.15 -16.61 -73.83
CA SER A 127 29.19 -15.57 -74.85
C SER A 127 28.20 -15.78 -76.00
N SER A 128 27.38 -16.83 -75.97
CA SER A 128 26.33 -17.04 -76.96
C SER A 128 25.22 -16.00 -76.86
N GLN A 129 24.56 -15.72 -77.98
CA GLN A 129 23.50 -14.69 -78.06
C GLN A 129 22.36 -14.89 -77.05
N ASN A 130 22.07 -16.15 -76.70
CA ASN A 130 20.93 -16.52 -75.85
C ASN A 130 21.34 -17.05 -74.47
N ASN A 131 22.64 -17.04 -74.13
CA ASN A 131 23.17 -17.61 -72.88
C ASN A 131 22.68 -19.06 -72.59
N THR A 132 22.57 -19.89 -73.64
CA THR A 132 21.98 -21.23 -73.56
C THR A 132 22.93 -22.32 -73.05
N GLY A 133 24.21 -22.01 -72.93
CA GLY A 133 25.27 -22.90 -72.49
C GLY A 133 25.11 -23.33 -71.04
N LYS A 134 25.46 -24.59 -70.78
CA LYS A 134 25.15 -25.26 -69.51
C LYS A 134 26.29 -26.09 -68.96
N ILE A 135 26.28 -26.25 -67.65
CA ILE A 135 27.01 -27.31 -66.94
C ILE A 135 25.94 -28.15 -66.24
N ILE A 136 25.79 -29.42 -66.64
CA ILE A 136 24.74 -30.30 -66.14
C ILE A 136 25.35 -31.53 -65.48
N SER A 137 25.00 -31.75 -64.22
CA SER A 137 25.31 -33.00 -63.51
C SER A 137 24.02 -33.73 -63.13
N TYR A 138 23.82 -34.94 -63.66
CA TYR A 138 22.58 -35.72 -63.49
C TYR A 138 22.54 -36.52 -62.18
N LYS A 139 23.69 -36.87 -61.60
CA LYS A 139 23.83 -37.72 -60.40
C LYS A 139 24.86 -37.23 -59.40
N LYS A 140 25.87 -36.47 -59.84
CA LYS A 140 26.98 -35.98 -58.99
C LYS A 140 26.84 -34.49 -58.65
N ILE A 141 27.80 -33.94 -57.92
CA ILE A 141 27.88 -32.50 -57.67
C ILE A 141 28.38 -31.82 -58.96
N ALA A 142 27.74 -30.76 -59.44
CA ALA A 142 28.19 -30.11 -60.67
C ALA A 142 29.55 -29.44 -60.47
N ILE A 143 29.72 -28.66 -59.40
CA ILE A 143 30.95 -27.92 -59.15
C ILE A 143 31.39 -27.99 -57.68
N HIS A 144 32.68 -28.28 -57.47
CA HIS A 144 33.35 -28.14 -56.17
C HIS A 144 34.42 -27.04 -56.21
N ILE A 145 34.31 -26.05 -55.33
CA ILE A 145 35.20 -24.89 -55.29
C ILE A 145 35.99 -24.88 -53.98
N ALA A 146 37.30 -24.75 -54.07
CA ALA A 146 38.22 -24.48 -52.96
C ALA A 146 38.97 -23.13 -53.12
N GLY A 147 38.78 -22.43 -54.24
CA GLY A 147 39.28 -21.08 -54.50
C GLY A 147 38.14 -20.06 -54.57
N SER A 148 37.81 -19.59 -55.79
CA SER A 148 36.71 -18.66 -56.02
C SER A 148 35.90 -19.09 -57.24
N LEU A 149 34.58 -18.93 -57.20
CA LEU A 149 33.73 -19.03 -58.38
C LEU A 149 33.12 -17.68 -58.72
N VAL A 150 33.24 -17.27 -59.98
CA VAL A 150 32.54 -16.10 -60.54
C VAL A 150 31.60 -16.60 -61.62
N LEU A 151 30.29 -16.36 -61.49
CA LEU A 151 29.30 -16.68 -62.52
C LEU A 151 28.83 -15.38 -63.18
N GLU A 152 29.20 -15.18 -64.44
CA GLU A 152 28.80 -14.02 -65.26
C GLU A 152 27.49 -14.29 -66.01
N SER A 153 27.37 -15.46 -66.66
CA SER A 153 26.19 -15.90 -67.41
C SER A 153 26.21 -17.42 -67.63
N GLY A 154 25.18 -17.96 -68.29
CA GLY A 154 24.99 -19.41 -68.50
C GLY A 154 24.24 -20.10 -67.36
N THR A 155 24.05 -21.42 -67.46
CA THR A 155 23.30 -22.22 -66.48
C THR A 155 24.14 -23.32 -65.84
N ILE A 156 24.08 -23.46 -64.52
CA ILE A 156 24.62 -24.61 -63.78
C ILE A 156 23.45 -25.41 -63.20
N GLU A 157 23.28 -26.64 -63.66
CA GLU A 157 22.22 -27.55 -63.25
C GLU A 157 22.80 -28.77 -62.52
N GLY A 158 22.28 -29.07 -61.33
CA GLY A 158 22.75 -30.20 -60.53
C GLY A 158 21.61 -31.04 -59.98
N ASN A 159 21.82 -32.36 -59.99
CA ASN A 159 20.87 -33.35 -59.47
C ASN A 159 21.49 -34.30 -58.42
N GLY A 160 22.77 -34.09 -58.06
CA GLY A 160 23.46 -34.82 -56.99
C GLY A 160 23.03 -34.38 -55.58
N ALA A 161 23.88 -34.58 -54.55
CA ALA A 161 23.54 -34.18 -53.16
C ALA A 161 23.40 -32.65 -52.99
N GLN A 162 24.11 -31.89 -53.83
CA GLN A 162 23.97 -30.45 -54.02
C GLN A 162 24.47 -30.06 -55.42
N THR A 163 24.05 -28.90 -55.96
CA THR A 163 24.56 -28.42 -57.26
C THR A 163 25.99 -27.91 -57.14
N ILE A 164 26.26 -27.06 -56.14
CA ILE A 164 27.58 -26.47 -55.88
C ILE A 164 27.99 -26.70 -54.43
N THR A 165 29.24 -27.12 -54.23
CA THR A 165 29.90 -27.18 -52.91
C THR A 165 31.04 -26.19 -52.84
N ILE A 166 31.07 -25.37 -51.80
CA ILE A 166 32.12 -24.38 -51.55
C ILE A 166 32.88 -24.78 -50.27
N SER A 167 34.20 -24.87 -50.36
CA SER A 167 35.09 -25.24 -49.24
C SER A 167 35.34 -24.05 -48.32
N SER A 168 35.74 -24.31 -47.08
CA SER A 168 36.08 -23.26 -46.13
C SER A 168 37.08 -22.24 -46.66
N ASN A 169 36.81 -20.95 -46.41
CA ASN A 169 37.55 -19.77 -46.88
C ASN A 169 37.51 -19.51 -48.41
N ALA A 170 36.70 -20.27 -49.16
CA ALA A 170 36.45 -19.97 -50.57
C ALA A 170 35.32 -18.94 -50.76
N SER A 171 35.15 -18.45 -51.98
CA SER A 171 34.13 -17.45 -52.31
C SER A 171 33.31 -17.80 -53.55
N LEU A 172 32.09 -17.26 -53.59
CA LEU A 172 31.19 -17.32 -54.72
C LEU A 172 30.67 -15.92 -55.03
N ASN A 173 30.83 -15.48 -56.26
CA ASN A 173 30.31 -14.22 -56.77
C ASN A 173 29.41 -14.51 -57.97
N ILE A 174 28.12 -14.21 -57.85
CA ILE A 174 27.15 -14.35 -58.94
C ILE A 174 26.84 -12.96 -59.45
N LEU A 175 27.26 -12.69 -60.68
CA LEU A 175 26.98 -11.45 -61.41
C LEU A 175 25.77 -11.62 -62.34
N GLY A 176 25.49 -12.84 -62.78
CA GLY A 176 24.37 -13.21 -63.65
C GLY A 176 24.23 -14.72 -63.78
N GLY A 177 23.45 -15.17 -64.77
CA GLY A 177 23.22 -16.60 -65.03
C GLY A 177 22.26 -17.28 -64.05
N LYS A 178 22.13 -18.60 -64.18
CA LYS A 178 21.20 -19.42 -63.39
C LYS A 178 21.92 -20.60 -62.73
N ILE A 179 21.67 -20.83 -61.44
CA ILE A 179 22.09 -22.04 -60.72
C ILE A 179 20.83 -22.75 -60.24
N GLU A 180 20.60 -23.97 -60.71
CA GLU A 180 19.38 -24.71 -60.43
C GLU A 180 19.67 -26.12 -59.92
N SER A 181 18.86 -26.54 -58.95
CA SER A 181 18.75 -27.92 -58.52
C SER A 181 17.39 -28.47 -58.94
N LYS A 182 17.33 -29.49 -59.80
CA LYS A 182 16.04 -30.10 -60.21
C LYS A 182 15.58 -31.24 -59.30
N ASN A 183 16.46 -31.78 -58.45
CA ASN A 183 16.06 -32.81 -57.49
C ASN A 183 15.34 -32.17 -56.28
N ILE A 184 14.26 -32.80 -55.82
CA ILE A 184 13.47 -32.32 -54.68
C ILE A 184 14.17 -32.77 -53.38
N GLY A 185 14.34 -31.87 -52.42
CA GLY A 185 14.93 -32.18 -51.10
C GLY A 185 16.42 -31.92 -50.97
N ILE A 186 17.11 -31.46 -52.02
CA ILE A 186 18.55 -31.14 -51.97
C ILE A 186 18.81 -29.63 -51.90
N ARG A 187 20.04 -29.28 -51.50
CA ARG A 187 20.54 -27.89 -51.44
C ARG A 187 21.12 -27.50 -52.80
N THR A 188 20.84 -26.31 -53.32
CA THR A 188 21.50 -25.84 -54.55
C THR A 188 22.95 -25.48 -54.25
N ILE A 189 23.18 -24.71 -53.17
CA ILE A 189 24.52 -24.32 -52.73
C ILE A 189 24.73 -24.73 -51.28
N SER A 190 25.85 -25.41 -51.02
CA SER A 190 26.31 -25.75 -49.67
C SER A 190 27.67 -25.10 -49.42
N ALA A 191 27.76 -24.29 -48.36
CA ALA A 191 28.97 -23.55 -48.01
C ALA A 191 29.22 -23.53 -46.49
N THR A 192 30.49 -23.58 -46.09
CA THR A 192 30.89 -23.46 -44.67
C THR A 192 32.01 -22.44 -44.55
N ASN A 193 31.85 -21.40 -43.74
CA ASN A 193 32.80 -20.30 -43.54
C ASN A 193 33.28 -19.71 -44.89
N CYS A 194 32.33 -19.18 -45.66
CA CYS A 194 32.56 -18.68 -47.03
C CYS A 194 31.98 -17.27 -47.22
N ASN A 195 32.46 -16.57 -48.26
CA ASN A 195 31.86 -15.32 -48.73
C ASN A 195 31.02 -15.57 -49.98
N ILE A 196 29.70 -15.38 -49.90
CA ILE A 196 28.76 -15.52 -51.02
C ILE A 196 28.19 -14.15 -51.36
N ASN A 197 28.39 -13.69 -52.60
CA ASN A 197 27.87 -12.42 -53.10
C ASN A 197 26.94 -12.69 -54.28
N VAL A 198 25.66 -12.34 -54.13
CA VAL A 198 24.65 -12.40 -55.19
C VAL A 198 24.39 -10.96 -55.65
N LYS A 199 24.90 -10.62 -56.83
CA LYS A 199 24.79 -9.28 -57.45
C LYS A 199 23.93 -9.29 -58.72
N GLY A 200 23.28 -10.42 -59.00
CA GLY A 200 22.47 -10.68 -60.19
C GLY A 200 22.22 -12.18 -60.35
N GLY A 201 21.46 -12.55 -61.39
CA GLY A 201 21.18 -13.96 -61.69
C GLY A 201 20.14 -14.61 -60.77
N GLU A 202 19.96 -15.92 -60.94
CA GLU A 202 18.94 -16.72 -60.24
C GLU A 202 19.56 -17.96 -59.58
N ILE A 203 19.20 -18.22 -58.34
CA ILE A 203 19.54 -19.45 -57.60
C ILE A 203 18.25 -20.13 -57.19
N ILE A 204 18.00 -21.33 -57.71
CA ILE A 204 16.73 -22.04 -57.56
C ILE A 204 16.95 -23.45 -56.99
N GLY A 205 16.15 -23.87 -56.02
CA GLY A 205 16.12 -25.25 -55.52
C GLY A 205 15.11 -25.49 -54.39
N THR A 206 15.31 -26.56 -53.62
CA THR A 206 14.51 -26.79 -52.39
C THR A 206 15.02 -25.92 -51.23
N THR A 207 16.34 -25.93 -51.04
CA THR A 207 17.06 -24.92 -50.27
C THR A 207 18.06 -24.25 -51.20
N ALA A 208 17.86 -22.97 -51.54
CA ALA A 208 18.71 -22.33 -52.54
C ALA A 208 20.15 -22.13 -52.02
N ILE A 209 20.31 -21.58 -50.82
CA ILE A 209 21.62 -21.50 -50.16
C ILE A 209 21.52 -22.05 -48.74
N SER A 210 22.42 -22.97 -48.41
CA SER A 210 22.69 -23.41 -47.04
C SER A 210 24.11 -23.01 -46.66
N ALA A 211 24.23 -22.12 -45.68
CA ALA A 211 25.51 -21.59 -45.24
C ALA A 211 25.67 -21.74 -43.72
N ASP A 212 26.81 -22.27 -43.30
CA ASP A 212 27.24 -22.35 -41.90
C ASP A 212 28.52 -21.53 -41.72
N GLU A 213 28.49 -20.48 -40.90
CA GLU A 213 29.55 -19.47 -40.77
C GLU A 213 29.82 -18.67 -42.08
N GLY A 214 30.51 -17.53 -41.96
CA GLY A 214 30.87 -16.66 -43.09
C GLY A 214 29.86 -15.54 -43.35
N ILE A 215 29.87 -14.99 -44.57
CA ILE A 215 29.09 -13.81 -44.95
C ILE A 215 28.35 -14.06 -46.27
N ILE A 216 27.04 -13.84 -46.25
CA ILE A 216 26.18 -13.84 -47.43
C ILE A 216 25.71 -12.41 -47.68
N THR A 217 25.95 -11.90 -48.88
CA THR A 217 25.49 -10.56 -49.29
C THR A 217 24.66 -10.67 -50.56
N ILE A 218 23.40 -10.25 -50.47
CA ILE A 218 22.48 -10.14 -51.62
C ILE A 218 22.35 -8.66 -51.93
N THR A 219 22.78 -8.26 -53.13
CA THR A 219 22.69 -6.89 -53.62
C THR A 219 21.66 -6.78 -54.74
N ASP A 220 21.60 -7.80 -55.60
CA ASP A 220 20.62 -7.95 -56.69
C ASP A 220 20.51 -9.44 -57.04
N GLY A 221 19.51 -9.83 -57.83
CA GLY A 221 19.24 -11.21 -58.21
C GLY A 221 18.20 -11.91 -57.32
N LEU A 222 17.84 -13.13 -57.72
CA LEU A 222 16.79 -13.95 -57.11
C LEU A 222 17.39 -15.17 -56.40
N VAL A 223 17.08 -15.33 -55.12
CA VAL A 223 17.39 -16.52 -54.32
C VAL A 223 16.08 -17.21 -53.93
N LYS A 224 15.73 -18.30 -54.63
CA LYS A 224 14.41 -18.94 -54.51
C LYS A 224 14.51 -20.41 -54.12
N GLY A 225 14.04 -20.72 -52.92
CA GLY A 225 13.85 -22.08 -52.45
C GLY A 225 12.38 -22.46 -52.36
N SER A 226 11.98 -23.68 -52.70
CA SER A 226 10.60 -24.14 -52.41
C SER A 226 10.35 -24.36 -50.91
N ASN A 227 11.38 -24.64 -50.13
CA ASN A 227 11.30 -24.69 -48.66
C ASN A 227 12.03 -23.48 -48.02
N TYR A 228 13.34 -23.35 -48.28
CA TYR A 228 14.16 -22.25 -47.75
C TYR A 228 14.88 -21.51 -48.87
N GLY A 229 14.66 -20.19 -48.98
CA GLY A 229 15.55 -19.36 -49.81
C GLY A 229 16.97 -19.44 -49.23
N LEU A 230 17.10 -19.12 -47.94
CA LEU A 230 18.34 -19.18 -47.19
C LEU A 230 18.15 -20.01 -45.91
N LEU A 231 19.04 -20.98 -45.70
CA LEU A 231 19.24 -21.66 -44.42
C LEU A 231 20.60 -21.23 -43.88
N ILE A 232 20.60 -20.48 -42.78
CA ILE A 232 21.81 -19.83 -42.25
C ILE A 232 22.08 -20.31 -40.83
N GLN A 233 23.34 -20.69 -40.57
CA GLN A 233 23.82 -21.05 -39.25
C GLN A 233 25.07 -20.24 -38.87
N ASN A 234 25.07 -19.56 -37.71
CA ASN A 234 26.22 -18.80 -37.17
C ASN A 234 26.91 -17.85 -38.18
N ALA A 235 26.19 -17.37 -39.21
CA ALA A 235 26.75 -16.55 -40.28
C ALA A 235 26.12 -15.15 -40.29
N LYS A 236 26.69 -14.26 -41.09
CA LYS A 236 26.14 -12.92 -41.34
C LYS A 236 25.39 -12.88 -42.66
N LEU A 237 24.15 -12.39 -42.66
CA LEU A 237 23.36 -12.10 -43.85
C LEU A 237 23.20 -10.59 -44.02
N ASN A 238 23.58 -10.06 -45.18
CA ASN A 238 23.29 -8.69 -45.60
C ASN A 238 22.37 -8.72 -46.83
N VAL A 239 21.14 -8.26 -46.69
CA VAL A 239 20.22 -8.05 -47.82
C VAL A 239 20.20 -6.56 -48.11
N LYS A 240 20.72 -6.17 -49.28
CA LYS A 240 20.86 -4.77 -49.73
C LYS A 240 20.03 -4.48 -50.99
N GLY A 241 19.21 -5.43 -51.41
CA GLY A 241 18.46 -5.45 -52.66
C GLY A 241 18.10 -6.89 -53.05
N GLY A 242 17.66 -7.09 -54.29
CA GLY A 242 17.26 -8.40 -54.82
C GLY A 242 16.01 -8.99 -54.15
N GLU A 243 15.73 -10.26 -54.47
CA GLU A 243 14.56 -10.98 -53.97
C GLU A 243 14.98 -12.33 -53.36
N THR A 244 14.54 -12.60 -52.13
CA THR A 244 14.69 -13.90 -51.46
C THR A 244 13.32 -14.52 -51.22
N VAL A 245 13.09 -15.73 -51.72
CA VAL A 245 11.78 -16.39 -51.70
C VAL A 245 11.87 -17.80 -51.14
N GLY A 246 10.89 -18.19 -50.31
CA GLY A 246 10.59 -19.60 -50.04
C GLY A 246 9.42 -19.82 -49.10
N ALA A 247 9.13 -21.07 -48.72
CA ALA A 247 8.07 -21.34 -47.73
C ALA A 247 8.40 -20.63 -46.39
N THR A 248 9.66 -20.76 -45.97
CA THR A 248 10.32 -19.80 -45.08
C THR A 248 11.45 -19.15 -45.87
N ALA A 249 11.40 -17.85 -46.14
CA ALA A 249 12.39 -17.22 -47.02
C ALA A 249 13.80 -17.29 -46.41
N VAL A 250 13.92 -16.99 -45.10
CA VAL A 250 15.17 -17.12 -44.34
C VAL A 250 14.92 -17.89 -43.04
N LEU A 251 15.59 -19.03 -42.89
CA LEU A 251 15.63 -19.79 -41.64
C LEU A 251 17.00 -19.64 -40.99
N ILE A 252 17.02 -19.18 -39.74
CA ILE A 252 18.22 -19.07 -38.93
C ILE A 252 18.29 -20.22 -37.92
N LYS A 253 19.47 -20.83 -37.82
CA LYS A 253 19.88 -21.71 -36.73
C LYS A 253 21.11 -21.12 -36.02
N GLY A 254 21.21 -21.25 -34.71
CA GLY A 254 22.36 -20.68 -33.96
C GLY A 254 22.41 -19.15 -33.99
N ASN A 255 23.57 -18.58 -33.68
CA ASN A 255 23.74 -17.16 -33.39
C ASN A 255 24.13 -16.36 -34.64
N ALA A 256 23.17 -16.08 -35.53
CA ALA A 256 23.39 -15.32 -36.77
C ALA A 256 23.11 -13.82 -36.62
N GLU A 257 23.75 -13.00 -37.46
CA GLU A 257 23.47 -11.57 -37.61
C GLU A 257 22.80 -11.32 -38.96
N ILE A 258 21.61 -10.72 -38.95
CA ILE A 258 20.90 -10.32 -40.17
C ILE A 258 20.77 -8.81 -40.23
N ILE A 259 21.14 -8.26 -41.38
CA ILE A 259 20.91 -6.87 -41.74
C ILE A 259 20.13 -6.83 -43.05
N VAL A 260 18.93 -6.22 -43.00
CA VAL A 260 18.12 -5.91 -44.19
C VAL A 260 18.16 -4.40 -44.41
N ASP A 261 19.01 -3.96 -45.34
CA ASP A 261 19.14 -2.56 -45.74
C ASP A 261 18.10 -2.16 -46.79
N ASP A 262 17.82 -3.06 -47.74
CA ASP A 262 16.84 -2.91 -48.82
C ASP A 262 16.53 -4.29 -49.45
N GLY A 263 15.62 -4.36 -50.42
CA GLY A 263 15.24 -5.59 -51.12
C GLY A 263 13.97 -6.25 -50.58
N THR A 264 13.62 -7.42 -51.12
CA THR A 264 12.39 -8.14 -50.80
C THR A 264 12.67 -9.54 -50.24
N VAL A 265 12.11 -9.84 -49.08
CA VAL A 265 12.16 -11.18 -48.43
C VAL A 265 10.74 -11.72 -48.31
N THR A 266 10.37 -12.68 -49.14
CA THR A 266 8.99 -13.18 -49.24
C THR A 266 8.88 -14.65 -48.85
N GLY A 267 8.25 -14.89 -47.71
CA GLY A 267 7.85 -16.21 -47.24
C GLY A 267 6.44 -16.58 -47.66
N GLU A 268 6.20 -17.78 -48.20
CA GLU A 268 4.82 -18.28 -48.37
C GLU A 268 4.13 -18.49 -47.01
N SER A 269 4.90 -18.86 -45.97
CA SER A 269 4.43 -18.89 -44.58
C SER A 269 5.17 -17.87 -43.72
N THR A 270 6.50 -17.88 -43.71
CA THR A 270 7.29 -17.01 -42.83
C THR A 270 8.37 -16.26 -43.60
N GLY A 271 8.45 -14.93 -43.46
CA GLY A 271 9.52 -14.14 -44.05
C GLY A 271 10.87 -14.56 -43.46
N ILE A 272 11.09 -14.23 -42.19
CA ILE A 272 12.30 -14.65 -41.45
C ILE A 272 11.91 -15.40 -40.17
N ASN A 273 12.50 -16.57 -39.98
CA ASN A 273 12.34 -17.38 -38.77
C ASN A 273 13.69 -17.51 -38.05
N ALA A 274 13.75 -17.06 -36.79
CA ALA A 274 14.98 -16.97 -36.03
C ALA A 274 14.85 -17.43 -34.59
N ALA A 275 15.70 -18.37 -34.17
CA ALA A 275 15.69 -18.94 -32.82
C ALA A 275 16.73 -18.33 -31.86
N SER A 276 17.65 -17.52 -32.37
CA SER A 276 18.65 -16.75 -31.64
C SER A 276 19.36 -15.76 -32.56
N GLY A 277 20.12 -14.82 -32.01
CA GLY A 277 20.93 -13.87 -32.77
C GLY A 277 20.34 -12.46 -32.79
N SER A 278 20.63 -11.72 -33.86
CA SER A 278 20.16 -10.34 -34.01
C SER A 278 19.65 -10.05 -35.42
N ILE A 279 18.55 -9.32 -35.51
CA ILE A 279 17.97 -8.87 -36.77
C ILE A 279 17.87 -7.34 -36.73
N THR A 280 18.47 -6.68 -37.73
CA THR A 280 18.31 -5.25 -37.98
C THR A 280 17.64 -5.04 -39.33
N VAL A 281 16.53 -4.31 -39.35
CA VAL A 281 15.83 -3.91 -40.58
C VAL A 281 15.96 -2.41 -40.74
N ASN A 282 16.79 -1.95 -41.66
CA ASN A 282 16.96 -0.54 -41.99
C ASN A 282 16.01 -0.11 -43.14
N GLY A 283 15.60 -1.04 -44.02
CA GLY A 283 14.75 -0.77 -45.18
C GLY A 283 14.20 -2.05 -45.82
N GLY A 284 13.60 -1.92 -47.02
CA GLY A 284 13.06 -3.05 -47.79
C GLY A 284 11.69 -3.57 -47.32
N LEU A 285 11.30 -4.73 -47.85
CA LEU A 285 10.05 -5.44 -47.55
C LEU A 285 10.33 -6.84 -47.03
N ILE A 286 9.75 -7.19 -45.88
CA ILE A 286 9.71 -8.56 -45.35
C ILE A 286 8.26 -9.00 -45.26
N LYS A 287 7.93 -10.10 -45.92
CA LYS A 287 6.55 -10.57 -46.05
C LYS A 287 6.40 -12.05 -45.69
N GLY A 288 5.34 -12.41 -44.98
CA GLY A 288 4.97 -13.81 -44.78
C GLY A 288 3.47 -14.03 -44.50
N ASN A 289 2.86 -15.11 -45.00
CA ASN A 289 1.42 -15.32 -44.77
C ASN A 289 1.07 -15.59 -43.30
N SER A 290 1.92 -16.30 -42.56
CA SER A 290 1.75 -16.53 -41.12
C SER A 290 2.48 -15.46 -40.31
N TYR A 291 3.76 -15.22 -40.64
CA TYR A 291 4.61 -14.30 -39.90
C TYR A 291 5.53 -13.52 -40.85
N GLY A 292 5.61 -12.20 -40.69
CA GLY A 292 6.67 -11.43 -41.32
C GLY A 292 8.00 -11.82 -40.68
N LEU A 293 8.06 -11.68 -39.35
CA LEU A 293 9.14 -12.17 -38.51
C LEU A 293 8.60 -13.10 -37.42
N ASN A 294 9.17 -14.30 -37.29
CA ASN A 294 8.96 -15.18 -36.14
C ASN A 294 10.29 -15.32 -35.38
N VAL A 295 10.38 -14.69 -34.22
CA VAL A 295 11.63 -14.56 -33.47
C VAL A 295 11.54 -15.15 -32.07
N GLN A 296 12.57 -15.89 -31.67
CA GLN A 296 12.75 -16.43 -30.34
C GLN A 296 14.15 -16.07 -29.83
N ASN A 297 14.28 -15.42 -28.66
CA ASN A 297 15.56 -15.01 -28.09
C ASN A 297 16.44 -14.19 -29.07
N VAL A 298 15.84 -13.30 -29.85
CA VAL A 298 16.53 -12.45 -30.84
C VAL A 298 16.46 -10.99 -30.39
N LYS A 299 17.57 -10.27 -30.51
CA LYS A 299 17.56 -8.80 -30.45
C LYS A 299 17.06 -8.25 -31.77
N LEU A 300 15.88 -7.62 -31.77
CA LEU A 300 15.23 -7.12 -32.98
C LEU A 300 15.21 -5.58 -33.00
N ASN A 301 15.75 -5.00 -34.07
CA ASN A 301 15.72 -3.56 -34.30
C ASN A 301 15.20 -3.23 -35.70
N VAL A 302 14.00 -2.67 -35.78
CA VAL A 302 13.36 -2.24 -37.03
C VAL A 302 13.47 -0.73 -37.12
N LYS A 303 14.48 -0.23 -37.83
CA LYS A 303 14.78 1.20 -38.02
C LYS A 303 14.09 1.83 -39.23
N GLY A 304 13.49 1.01 -40.08
CA GLY A 304 12.81 1.38 -41.32
C GLY A 304 12.23 0.16 -42.02
N GLY A 305 11.78 0.32 -43.26
CA GLY A 305 11.19 -0.76 -44.06
C GLY A 305 9.79 -1.17 -43.63
N ASN A 306 9.23 -2.14 -44.36
CA ASN A 306 7.89 -2.68 -44.17
C ASN A 306 7.95 -4.16 -43.81
N ILE A 307 7.32 -4.54 -42.71
CA ILE A 307 7.09 -5.94 -42.32
C ILE A 307 5.59 -6.20 -42.45
N GLU A 308 5.21 -7.14 -43.31
CA GLU A 308 3.81 -7.46 -43.59
C GLU A 308 3.51 -8.94 -43.33
N ALA A 309 2.38 -9.22 -42.68
CA ALA A 309 1.95 -10.59 -42.48
C ALA A 309 0.45 -10.84 -42.65
N GLY A 310 0.13 -12.04 -43.12
CA GLY A 310 -1.25 -12.55 -43.17
C GLY A 310 -1.81 -13.02 -41.81
N ASN A 311 -1.00 -13.03 -40.75
CA ASN A 311 -1.43 -13.23 -39.35
C ASN A 311 -0.69 -12.26 -38.40
N ASP A 312 0.48 -12.60 -37.85
CA ASP A 312 1.22 -11.68 -36.96
C ASP A 312 2.38 -11.04 -37.71
N GLY A 313 2.46 -9.70 -37.73
CA GLY A 313 3.57 -8.98 -38.39
C GLY A 313 4.91 -9.43 -37.80
N ILE A 314 5.02 -9.35 -36.48
CA ILE A 314 6.12 -9.87 -35.68
C ILE A 314 5.57 -10.75 -34.56
N ARG A 315 6.04 -12.00 -34.48
CA ARG A 315 5.84 -12.87 -33.32
C ARG A 315 7.11 -12.95 -32.49
N VAL A 316 7.02 -12.60 -31.21
CA VAL A 316 8.16 -12.52 -30.26
C VAL A 316 8.04 -13.58 -29.17
N LYS A 317 9.11 -14.34 -28.96
CA LYS A 317 9.26 -15.34 -27.89
C LYS A 317 10.60 -15.16 -27.17
N GLY A 318 10.65 -15.41 -25.87
CA GLY A 318 11.88 -15.30 -25.06
C GLY A 318 12.18 -13.88 -24.60
N ASP A 319 13.16 -13.75 -23.69
CA ASP A 319 13.41 -12.51 -22.92
C ASP A 319 14.42 -11.61 -23.62
N MET A 320 14.02 -10.98 -24.74
CA MET A 320 14.87 -10.08 -25.51
C MET A 320 14.16 -8.78 -25.89
N GLU A 321 14.93 -7.82 -26.39
CA GLU A 321 14.48 -6.48 -26.75
C GLU A 321 14.02 -6.40 -28.23
N THR A 322 12.82 -5.90 -28.44
CA THR A 322 12.25 -5.53 -29.75
C THR A 322 12.06 -4.01 -29.80
N ILE A 323 12.78 -3.34 -30.70
CA ILE A 323 12.69 -1.89 -30.91
C ILE A 323 12.18 -1.62 -32.32
N ILE A 324 11.12 -0.82 -32.45
CA ILE A 324 10.60 -0.32 -33.73
C ILE A 324 10.83 1.19 -33.78
N THR A 325 11.80 1.62 -34.58
CA THR A 325 12.13 3.03 -34.85
C THR A 325 11.72 3.38 -36.28
N ASN A 326 10.72 4.24 -36.51
CA ASN A 326 10.24 4.69 -37.83
C ASN A 326 9.75 3.61 -38.84
N GLY A 327 10.03 2.32 -38.63
CA GLY A 327 9.59 1.24 -39.51
C GLY A 327 8.09 0.96 -39.40
N THR A 328 7.55 0.26 -40.41
CA THR A 328 6.14 -0.15 -40.48
C THR A 328 6.01 -1.65 -40.25
N VAL A 329 5.11 -2.04 -39.35
CA VAL A 329 4.77 -3.43 -39.05
C VAL A 329 3.26 -3.62 -39.20
N SER A 330 2.84 -4.56 -40.04
CA SER A 330 1.44 -4.88 -40.25
C SER A 330 1.17 -6.39 -40.16
N GLY A 331 0.07 -6.76 -39.51
CA GLY A 331 -0.42 -8.14 -39.45
C GLY A 331 -1.94 -8.20 -39.30
N THR A 332 -2.61 -9.17 -39.94
CA THR A 332 -4.08 -9.24 -39.88
C THR A 332 -4.62 -9.56 -38.47
N ASN A 333 -3.90 -10.35 -37.66
CA ASN A 333 -4.26 -10.59 -36.27
C ASN A 333 -3.60 -9.55 -35.37
N ALA A 334 -2.27 -9.47 -35.40
CA ALA A 334 -1.53 -8.48 -34.64
C ALA A 334 -0.38 -7.87 -35.43
N GLY A 335 -0.12 -6.58 -35.25
CA GLY A 335 1.14 -5.99 -35.68
C GLY A 335 2.31 -6.65 -34.94
N ILE A 336 2.22 -6.69 -33.61
CA ILE A 336 3.17 -7.40 -32.73
C ILE A 336 2.41 -8.33 -31.79
N ASN A 337 2.79 -9.59 -31.74
CA ASN A 337 2.29 -10.60 -30.80
C ASN A 337 3.44 -11.16 -29.97
N ALA A 338 3.47 -10.85 -28.67
CA ALA A 338 4.59 -11.18 -27.79
C ALA A 338 4.21 -12.10 -26.62
N GLU A 339 5.02 -13.13 -26.41
CA GLU A 339 4.91 -14.05 -25.27
C GLU A 339 5.74 -13.57 -24.06
N SER A 340 6.82 -12.81 -24.30
CA SER A 340 7.73 -12.24 -23.31
C SER A 340 8.64 -11.18 -23.97
N GLY A 341 9.53 -10.55 -23.20
CA GLY A 341 10.53 -9.60 -23.69
C GLY A 341 10.08 -8.14 -23.67
N ASN A 342 10.99 -7.20 -23.93
CA ASN A 342 10.69 -5.76 -23.91
C ASN A 342 10.32 -5.27 -25.32
N ILE A 343 9.25 -4.48 -25.43
CA ILE A 343 8.80 -3.87 -26.68
C ILE A 343 8.92 -2.35 -26.55
N THR A 344 9.65 -1.71 -27.46
CA THR A 344 9.79 -0.25 -27.52
C THR A 344 9.41 0.27 -28.89
N ILE A 345 8.47 1.21 -28.96
CA ILE A 345 8.05 1.90 -30.19
C ILE A 345 8.53 3.35 -30.15
N ILE A 346 9.30 3.76 -31.15
CA ILE A 346 9.88 5.09 -31.31
C ILE A 346 9.52 5.61 -32.69
N ASN A 347 8.42 6.34 -32.82
CA ASN A 347 7.94 6.87 -34.12
C ASN A 347 7.63 5.80 -35.19
N GLY A 348 7.60 4.52 -34.82
CA GLY A 348 7.21 3.42 -35.71
C GLY A 348 5.71 3.38 -35.95
N LYS A 349 5.31 2.67 -37.01
CA LYS A 349 3.90 2.40 -37.32
C LYS A 349 3.61 0.93 -37.11
N VAL A 350 2.68 0.61 -36.21
CA VAL A 350 2.26 -0.75 -35.91
C VAL A 350 0.76 -0.86 -36.16
N HIS A 351 0.37 -1.73 -37.08
CA HIS A 351 -1.02 -1.96 -37.44
C HIS A 351 -1.35 -3.44 -37.30
N GLY A 352 -2.47 -3.76 -36.65
CA GLY A 352 -3.11 -5.03 -36.95
C GLY A 352 -4.61 -5.00 -36.83
N ASN A 353 -5.31 -5.84 -37.59
CA ASN A 353 -6.76 -5.70 -37.69
C ASN A 353 -7.43 -5.97 -36.33
N ILE A 354 -6.97 -6.98 -35.58
CA ILE A 354 -7.48 -7.22 -34.23
C ILE A 354 -6.67 -6.45 -33.18
N PHE A 355 -5.34 -6.58 -33.21
CA PHE A 355 -4.45 -5.95 -32.24
C PHE A 355 -3.33 -5.16 -32.90
N GLY A 356 -3.02 -3.96 -32.40
CA GLY A 356 -1.75 -3.31 -32.73
C GLY A 356 -0.61 -4.08 -32.06
N ILE A 357 -0.67 -4.13 -30.72
CA ILE A 357 0.22 -4.91 -29.87
C ILE A 357 -0.63 -5.82 -28.98
N LYS A 358 -0.31 -7.12 -29.00
CA LYS A 358 -0.89 -8.15 -28.14
C LYS A 358 0.19 -8.83 -27.33
N THR A 359 -0.02 -8.96 -26.02
CA THR A 359 0.80 -9.85 -25.19
C THR A 359 -0.04 -10.99 -24.59
N GLN A 360 0.63 -12.07 -24.21
CA GLN A 360 -0.01 -13.18 -23.48
C GLN A 360 -0.24 -12.80 -22.00
N ASN A 361 -1.16 -13.48 -21.33
CA ASN A 361 -1.41 -13.24 -19.90
C ASN A 361 -0.19 -13.55 -19.01
N THR A 362 0.72 -14.41 -19.49
CA THR A 362 1.98 -14.77 -18.82
C THR A 362 3.16 -13.89 -19.25
N PHE A 363 2.89 -12.76 -19.90
CA PHE A 363 3.93 -11.90 -20.45
C PHE A 363 4.83 -11.32 -19.34
N ILE A 364 6.14 -11.52 -19.51
CA ILE A 364 7.16 -10.95 -18.64
C ILE A 364 7.97 -9.97 -19.49
N GLY A 365 7.82 -8.68 -19.23
CA GLY A 365 8.46 -7.62 -20.01
C GLY A 365 7.83 -6.25 -19.78
N ASN A 366 8.33 -5.25 -20.50
CA ASN A 366 7.79 -3.89 -20.49
C ASN A 366 7.42 -3.45 -21.91
N ILE A 367 6.36 -2.65 -22.03
CA ILE A 367 5.97 -1.98 -23.27
C ILE A 367 6.22 -0.48 -23.10
N LYS A 368 7.04 0.11 -23.98
CA LYS A 368 7.32 1.55 -23.99
C LYS A 368 6.93 2.15 -25.34
N ILE A 369 6.16 3.23 -25.30
CA ILE A 369 5.68 3.94 -26.49
C ILE A 369 6.13 5.40 -26.37
N GLU A 370 7.10 5.78 -27.20
CA GLU A 370 7.73 7.12 -27.20
C GLU A 370 7.30 8.00 -28.38
N GLY A 371 6.38 7.51 -29.20
CA GLY A 371 5.91 8.17 -30.42
C GLY A 371 5.40 7.17 -31.45
N GLY A 372 4.93 7.66 -32.59
CA GLY A 372 4.46 6.83 -33.70
C GLY A 372 2.96 6.54 -33.67
N GLU A 373 2.54 5.55 -34.45
CA GLU A 373 1.13 5.18 -34.61
C GLU A 373 0.93 3.70 -34.31
N ILE A 374 0.03 3.39 -33.38
CA ILE A 374 -0.41 2.02 -33.09
C ILE A 374 -1.91 1.98 -33.35
N ILE A 375 -2.31 1.30 -34.43
CA ILE A 375 -3.70 1.30 -34.91
C ILE A 375 -4.21 -0.12 -34.97
N SER A 376 -5.49 -0.32 -34.64
CA SER A 376 -6.19 -1.58 -34.87
C SER A 376 -7.68 -1.37 -35.11
N GLU A 377 -8.32 -2.35 -35.75
CA GLU A 377 -9.78 -2.37 -35.95
C GLU A 377 -10.54 -2.95 -34.74
N ASP A 378 -9.86 -3.39 -33.68
CA ASP A 378 -10.47 -3.80 -32.40
C ASP A 378 -9.75 -3.16 -31.20
N THR A 379 -8.60 -3.69 -30.77
CA THR A 379 -7.90 -3.22 -29.56
C THR A 379 -6.44 -2.85 -29.85
N ALA A 380 -6.05 -1.58 -29.69
CA ALA A 380 -4.73 -1.14 -30.15
C ALA A 380 -3.60 -1.74 -29.32
N VAL A 381 -3.72 -1.73 -27.99
CA VAL A 381 -2.78 -2.41 -27.09
C VAL A 381 -3.52 -3.26 -26.08
N SER A 382 -3.22 -4.57 -26.05
CA SER A 382 -3.77 -5.52 -25.09
C SER A 382 -2.64 -6.22 -24.32
N THR A 383 -2.58 -6.08 -23.00
CA THR A 383 -1.56 -6.76 -22.16
C THR A 383 -2.05 -7.20 -20.79
N GLY A 384 -1.59 -8.37 -20.34
CA GLY A 384 -2.03 -9.00 -19.08
C GLY A 384 -1.02 -9.01 -17.93
N ALA A 385 0.19 -8.45 -18.13
CA ALA A 385 1.24 -8.32 -17.13
C ALA A 385 2.35 -7.34 -17.59
N GLY A 386 3.23 -6.93 -16.67
CA GLY A 386 4.38 -6.05 -16.95
C GLY A 386 4.14 -4.56 -16.66
N ASN A 387 5.04 -3.69 -17.11
CA ASN A 387 4.85 -2.22 -17.07
C ASN A 387 4.55 -1.68 -18.46
N VAL A 388 3.63 -0.72 -18.55
CA VAL A 388 3.33 0.02 -19.78
C VAL A 388 3.62 1.50 -19.53
N THR A 389 4.49 2.10 -20.34
CA THR A 389 4.80 3.53 -20.28
C THR A 389 4.56 4.18 -21.64
N ILE A 390 3.77 5.25 -21.64
CA ILE A 390 3.43 6.02 -22.84
C ILE A 390 3.88 7.46 -22.61
N THR A 391 4.85 7.93 -23.38
CA THR A 391 5.33 9.32 -23.32
C THR A 391 4.84 10.16 -24.48
N ASN A 392 4.57 9.55 -25.64
CA ASN A 392 3.98 10.19 -26.81
C ASN A 392 3.42 9.15 -27.80
N GLY A 393 2.81 9.60 -28.90
CA GLY A 393 2.30 8.76 -30.00
C GLY A 393 0.78 8.73 -30.09
N THR A 394 0.26 8.08 -31.12
CA THR A 394 -1.18 7.89 -31.37
C THR A 394 -1.53 6.43 -31.25
N ILE A 395 -2.40 6.08 -30.31
CA ILE A 395 -2.86 4.72 -30.01
C ILE A 395 -4.37 4.70 -30.28
N LYS A 396 -4.80 4.00 -31.33
CA LYS A 396 -6.19 4.03 -31.81
C LYS A 396 -6.76 2.64 -32.02
N GLY A 397 -7.77 2.29 -31.22
CA GLY A 397 -8.57 1.08 -31.39
C GLY A 397 -10.04 1.40 -31.67
N VAL A 398 -10.87 0.37 -31.85
CA VAL A 398 -12.32 0.52 -31.98
C VAL A 398 -12.97 0.22 -30.64
N ASN A 399 -12.76 -0.99 -30.08
CA ASN A 399 -13.26 -1.32 -28.75
C ASN A 399 -12.43 -0.64 -27.66
N PHE A 400 -11.11 -0.74 -27.74
CA PHE A 400 -10.21 -0.20 -26.73
C PHE A 400 -8.94 0.41 -27.34
N GLY A 401 -8.55 1.59 -26.87
CA GLY A 401 -7.21 2.12 -27.13
C GLY A 401 -6.20 1.28 -26.35
N LEU A 402 -6.46 1.11 -25.06
CA LEU A 402 -5.73 0.18 -24.19
C LEU A 402 -6.69 -0.75 -23.44
N ASN A 403 -6.34 -2.03 -23.38
CA ASN A 403 -6.97 -3.01 -22.51
C ASN A 403 -5.89 -3.73 -21.69
N VAL A 404 -5.70 -3.32 -20.44
CA VAL A 404 -4.60 -3.81 -19.60
C VAL A 404 -5.09 -4.48 -18.32
N GLN A 405 -4.35 -5.49 -17.87
CA GLN A 405 -4.62 -6.22 -16.63
C GLN A 405 -3.32 -6.51 -15.89
N ASN A 406 -3.31 -6.42 -14.55
CA ASN A 406 -2.15 -6.72 -13.69
C ASN A 406 -0.88 -5.94 -14.11
N VAL A 407 -1.04 -4.67 -14.46
CA VAL A 407 0.01 -3.82 -15.04
C VAL A 407 0.21 -2.56 -14.19
N LYS A 408 1.43 -2.01 -14.21
CA LYS A 408 1.64 -0.59 -13.87
C LYS A 408 1.61 0.24 -15.16
N LEU A 409 0.62 1.11 -15.27
CA LEU A 409 0.37 1.94 -16.46
C LEU A 409 0.73 3.41 -16.16
N ASN A 410 1.75 3.93 -16.82
CA ASN A 410 2.15 5.33 -16.73
C ASN A 410 1.91 6.04 -18.06
N ILE A 411 1.17 7.15 -18.04
CA ILE A 411 0.85 7.94 -19.22
C ILE A 411 1.29 9.38 -18.99
N GLU A 412 2.31 9.80 -19.72
CA GLU A 412 2.90 11.13 -19.66
C GLU A 412 2.47 12.01 -20.84
N GLY A 413 2.04 11.41 -21.95
CA GLY A 413 1.67 12.12 -23.17
C GLY A 413 1.02 11.23 -24.24
N GLY A 414 0.85 11.78 -25.45
CA GLY A 414 0.24 11.08 -26.59
C GLY A 414 -1.29 11.17 -26.66
N ILE A 415 -1.86 10.54 -27.69
CA ILE A 415 -3.30 10.44 -27.95
C ILE A 415 -3.70 8.98 -27.85
N ILE A 416 -4.68 8.68 -26.99
CA ILE A 416 -5.30 7.37 -26.84
C ILE A 416 -6.76 7.52 -27.21
N GLU A 417 -7.21 6.81 -28.24
CA GLU A 417 -8.55 6.96 -28.81
C GLU A 417 -9.20 5.60 -29.04
N ALA A 418 -10.48 5.49 -28.70
CA ALA A 418 -11.32 4.39 -29.14
C ALA A 418 -12.79 4.77 -29.34
N ASP A 419 -13.47 4.01 -30.19
CA ASP A 419 -14.89 4.16 -30.45
C ASP A 419 -15.78 3.70 -29.28
N ILE A 420 -15.27 2.87 -28.36
CA ILE A 420 -15.98 2.47 -27.12
C ILE A 420 -15.29 3.05 -25.89
N ASP A 421 -14.27 2.40 -25.32
CA ASP A 421 -13.60 2.88 -24.11
C ASP A 421 -12.14 3.22 -24.43
N GLY A 422 -11.68 4.42 -24.10
CA GLY A 422 -10.30 4.84 -24.39
C GLY A 422 -9.29 3.89 -23.74
N ILE A 423 -9.45 3.68 -22.44
CA ILE A 423 -8.62 2.78 -21.64
C ILE A 423 -9.51 1.90 -20.77
N ARG A 424 -9.27 0.59 -20.80
CA ARG A 424 -9.82 -0.38 -19.85
C ARG A 424 -8.70 -0.96 -18.98
N ILE A 425 -8.90 -0.94 -17.67
CA ILE A 425 -7.94 -1.49 -16.70
C ILE A 425 -8.58 -2.52 -15.76
N LYS A 426 -7.80 -3.52 -15.33
CA LYS A 426 -8.18 -4.55 -14.35
C LYS A 426 -7.00 -4.84 -13.42
N SER A 427 -7.17 -4.60 -12.12
CA SER A 427 -6.13 -4.91 -11.13
C SER A 427 -4.80 -4.20 -11.46
N THR A 428 -4.91 -2.93 -11.85
CA THR A 428 -3.83 -2.13 -12.44
C THR A 428 -3.65 -0.84 -11.64
N GLU A 429 -2.41 -0.44 -11.40
CA GLU A 429 -2.06 0.91 -10.93
C GLU A 429 -1.84 1.80 -12.15
N MET A 430 -2.70 2.79 -12.34
CA MET A 430 -2.65 3.74 -13.45
C MET A 430 -2.31 5.15 -12.95
N ILE A 431 -1.29 5.76 -13.53
CA ILE A 431 -0.89 7.15 -13.27
C ILE A 431 -0.90 7.93 -14.59
N VAL A 432 -1.66 9.02 -14.62
CA VAL A 432 -1.70 9.94 -15.77
C VAL A 432 -1.17 11.31 -15.36
N THR A 433 -0.11 11.77 -16.02
CA THR A 433 0.46 13.11 -15.85
C THR A 433 0.24 14.00 -17.08
N GLY A 434 -0.14 13.40 -18.22
CA GLY A 434 -0.43 14.13 -19.46
C GLY A 434 -1.05 13.23 -20.54
N GLY A 435 -1.24 13.79 -21.73
CA GLY A 435 -1.85 13.11 -22.88
C GLY A 435 -3.35 13.35 -23.02
N LYS A 436 -3.91 12.85 -24.13
CA LYS A 436 -5.31 13.01 -24.51
C LYS A 436 -5.99 11.64 -24.61
N ILE A 437 -7.02 11.41 -23.81
CA ILE A 437 -7.73 10.13 -23.74
C ILE A 437 -9.18 10.32 -24.19
N ILE A 438 -9.57 9.60 -25.23
CA ILE A 438 -10.85 9.73 -25.92
C ILE A 438 -11.54 8.36 -25.93
N GLY A 439 -12.79 8.31 -25.47
CA GLY A 439 -13.65 7.14 -25.60
C GLY A 439 -15.11 7.54 -25.64
N ASN A 440 -15.93 6.91 -26.48
CA ASN A 440 -17.34 7.29 -26.59
C ASN A 440 -18.19 6.87 -25.39
N ASN A 441 -17.83 5.76 -24.75
CA ASN A 441 -18.50 5.19 -23.59
C ASN A 441 -17.78 5.53 -22.28
N SER A 442 -16.46 5.61 -22.26
CA SER A 442 -15.70 6.23 -21.16
C SER A 442 -14.27 6.52 -21.62
N SER A 443 -13.65 7.56 -21.06
CA SER A 443 -12.20 7.74 -21.25
C SER A 443 -11.44 6.65 -20.49
N ILE A 444 -11.89 6.33 -19.27
CA ILE A 444 -11.31 5.27 -18.42
C ILE A 444 -12.42 4.37 -17.90
N TYR A 445 -12.30 3.07 -18.17
CA TYR A 445 -13.09 2.00 -17.57
C TYR A 445 -12.23 1.19 -16.60
N ALA A 446 -12.35 1.50 -15.31
CA ALA A 446 -11.69 0.79 -14.22
C ALA A 446 -12.57 -0.35 -13.71
N VAL A 447 -12.08 -1.59 -13.81
CA VAL A 447 -12.83 -2.76 -13.37
C VAL A 447 -12.16 -3.35 -12.13
N ASP A 448 -12.93 -3.47 -11.04
CA ASP A 448 -12.53 -4.26 -9.88
C ASP A 448 -12.86 -5.73 -10.16
N VAL A 449 -11.88 -6.62 -10.02
CA VAL A 449 -12.08 -8.06 -10.23
C VAL A 449 -12.64 -8.70 -8.96
N ASN A 450 -12.12 -8.31 -7.79
CA ASN A 450 -12.60 -8.67 -6.45
C ASN A 450 -11.99 -7.68 -5.42
N GLU A 451 -12.26 -7.86 -4.12
CA GLU A 451 -11.76 -6.95 -3.07
C GLU A 451 -10.22 -6.87 -2.99
N GLU A 452 -9.51 -7.94 -3.36
CA GLU A 452 -8.05 -8.02 -3.32
C GLU A 452 -7.39 -7.51 -4.61
N ASN A 453 -8.12 -7.51 -5.73
CA ASN A 453 -7.62 -7.21 -7.08
C ASN A 453 -8.29 -5.95 -7.66
N LYS A 454 -8.15 -4.83 -6.95
CA LYS A 454 -8.72 -3.53 -7.32
C LYS A 454 -7.85 -2.76 -8.30
N SER A 455 -8.48 -1.89 -9.09
CA SER A 455 -7.77 -0.94 -9.94
C SER A 455 -7.59 0.40 -9.21
N TYR A 456 -6.45 1.05 -9.41
CA TYR A 456 -6.14 2.37 -8.83
C TYR A 456 -5.87 3.38 -9.94
N VAL A 457 -6.54 4.53 -9.91
CA VAL A 457 -6.42 5.58 -10.93
C VAL A 457 -5.97 6.87 -10.27
N THR A 458 -4.78 7.35 -10.63
CA THR A 458 -4.27 8.65 -10.18
C THR A 458 -4.13 9.59 -11.38
N ILE A 459 -4.91 10.68 -11.38
CA ILE A 459 -4.89 11.70 -12.42
C ILE A 459 -4.22 12.96 -11.88
N LYS A 460 -3.08 13.32 -12.46
CA LYS A 460 -2.28 14.52 -12.17
C LYS A 460 -2.15 15.44 -13.40
N GLY A 461 -2.95 15.20 -14.43
CA GLY A 461 -2.95 15.98 -15.67
C GLY A 461 -3.65 15.25 -16.82
N GLY A 462 -3.54 15.80 -18.03
CA GLY A 462 -4.12 15.26 -19.25
C GLY A 462 -5.51 15.79 -19.59
N GLU A 463 -5.98 15.40 -20.77
CA GLU A 463 -7.28 15.78 -21.32
C GLU A 463 -8.18 14.55 -21.54
N TYR A 464 -9.43 14.61 -21.09
CA TYR A 464 -10.37 13.50 -21.10
C TYR A 464 -11.63 13.88 -21.87
N PHE A 465 -11.92 13.16 -22.95
CA PHE A 465 -13.04 13.43 -23.83
C PHE A 465 -14.01 12.26 -23.87
N ILE A 466 -15.28 12.57 -23.63
CA ILE A 466 -16.41 11.72 -23.99
C ILE A 466 -17.45 12.56 -24.76
N PRO A 467 -18.18 12.01 -25.75
CA PRO A 467 -19.20 12.73 -26.49
C PRO A 467 -20.33 13.25 -25.58
N ALA A 468 -20.85 14.45 -25.86
CA ALA A 468 -21.90 15.08 -25.06
C ALA A 468 -23.20 14.26 -24.93
N ILE A 469 -23.51 13.44 -25.94
CA ILE A 469 -24.70 12.57 -25.98
C ILE A 469 -24.55 11.28 -25.16
N SER A 470 -23.37 11.00 -24.59
CA SER A 470 -23.15 9.79 -23.81
C SER A 470 -23.85 9.88 -22.45
N GLU A 471 -24.53 8.81 -22.03
CA GLU A 471 -25.20 8.74 -20.72
C GLU A 471 -24.26 8.32 -19.58
N THR A 472 -22.99 8.04 -19.88
CA THR A 472 -22.00 7.51 -18.94
C THR A 472 -21.08 8.59 -18.35
N SER A 473 -20.21 8.18 -17.43
CA SER A 473 -19.19 9.00 -16.79
C SER A 473 -17.83 8.91 -17.52
N ILE A 474 -16.98 9.92 -17.32
CA ILE A 474 -15.60 9.93 -17.85
C ILE A 474 -14.80 8.74 -17.31
N ILE A 475 -14.97 8.46 -16.01
CA ILE A 475 -14.37 7.34 -15.31
C ILE A 475 -15.50 6.41 -14.86
N ARG A 476 -15.51 5.18 -15.34
CA ARG A 476 -16.54 4.16 -15.07
C ARG A 476 -15.95 2.98 -14.30
N GLY A 477 -16.75 2.38 -13.41
CA GLY A 477 -16.46 1.12 -12.72
C GLY A 477 -15.56 1.22 -11.47
N GLY A 478 -15.66 0.21 -10.60
CA GLY A 478 -14.88 0.01 -9.36
C GLY A 478 -15.25 0.95 -8.20
N ASN A 479 -15.14 0.49 -6.95
CA ASN A 479 -15.38 1.31 -5.76
C ASN A 479 -14.23 2.33 -5.59
N ASN A 480 -14.36 3.52 -6.19
CA ASN A 480 -13.80 4.81 -5.80
C ASN A 480 -12.28 4.96 -5.51
N ASN A 481 -11.39 4.03 -5.91
CA ASN A 481 -9.93 4.21 -5.79
C ASN A 481 -9.36 5.17 -6.87
N VAL A 482 -10.05 6.28 -7.08
CA VAL A 482 -9.71 7.31 -8.06
C VAL A 482 -9.33 8.57 -7.29
N VAL A 483 -8.17 9.13 -7.62
CA VAL A 483 -7.67 10.39 -7.04
C VAL A 483 -7.30 11.34 -8.17
N ILE A 484 -7.93 12.51 -8.20
CA ILE A 484 -7.77 13.53 -9.23
C ILE A 484 -7.25 14.81 -8.57
N SER A 485 -6.05 15.23 -8.95
CA SER A 485 -5.39 16.47 -8.47
C SER A 485 -5.09 17.46 -9.59
N ASP A 486 -5.38 17.13 -10.85
CA ASP A 486 -5.32 18.05 -12.00
C ASP A 486 -6.10 17.41 -13.16
N GLY A 487 -6.22 18.09 -14.30
CA GLY A 487 -6.74 17.56 -15.54
C GLY A 487 -7.92 18.34 -16.10
N THR A 488 -8.12 18.20 -17.41
CA THR A 488 -9.18 18.87 -18.15
C THR A 488 -10.16 17.84 -18.71
N PHE A 489 -11.44 18.02 -18.39
CA PHE A 489 -12.51 17.07 -18.63
C PHE A 489 -13.57 17.72 -19.52
N TYR A 490 -13.90 17.09 -20.65
CA TYR A 490 -14.79 17.63 -21.66
C TYR A 490 -16.13 16.90 -21.66
N ASN A 491 -17.21 17.69 -21.82
CA ASN A 491 -18.63 17.35 -21.87
C ASN A 491 -19.24 16.73 -20.61
N LYS A 492 -18.46 16.13 -19.70
CA LYS A 492 -18.97 15.61 -18.42
C LYS A 492 -18.08 16.03 -17.25
N LYS A 493 -18.75 16.33 -16.13
CA LYS A 493 -18.10 16.66 -14.87
C LYS A 493 -17.56 15.38 -14.20
N PRO A 494 -16.29 15.33 -13.75
CA PRO A 494 -15.81 14.23 -12.93
C PRO A 494 -16.53 14.22 -11.56
N SER A 495 -16.62 13.05 -10.92
CA SER A 495 -17.24 12.95 -9.59
C SER A 495 -16.43 13.76 -8.57
N VAL A 496 -17.11 14.55 -7.73
CA VAL A 496 -16.48 15.29 -6.62
C VAL A 496 -15.82 14.35 -5.61
N THR A 497 -16.30 13.11 -5.49
CA THR A 497 -15.73 12.09 -4.60
C THR A 497 -14.35 11.61 -5.03
N TYR A 498 -13.93 11.88 -6.27
CA TYR A 498 -12.62 11.52 -6.79
C TYR A 498 -11.59 12.64 -6.65
N ILE A 499 -12.03 13.84 -6.24
CA ILE A 499 -11.15 15.00 -6.17
C ILE A 499 -10.29 14.90 -4.92
N ALA A 500 -8.98 15.04 -5.10
CA ALA A 500 -8.03 15.01 -4.00
C ALA A 500 -8.25 16.18 -3.02
N PRO A 501 -7.96 16.01 -1.73
CA PRO A 501 -8.00 17.12 -0.77
C PRO A 501 -7.14 18.31 -1.23
N GLY A 502 -7.69 19.53 -1.14
CA GLY A 502 -7.03 20.77 -1.59
C GLY A 502 -7.27 21.12 -3.06
N TYR A 503 -8.06 20.33 -3.78
CA TYR A 503 -8.41 20.55 -5.18
C TYR A 503 -9.91 20.70 -5.36
N ARG A 504 -10.32 21.40 -6.42
CA ARG A 504 -11.73 21.53 -6.79
C ARG A 504 -11.94 21.47 -8.29
N ILE A 505 -13.18 21.22 -8.66
CA ILE A 505 -13.63 21.32 -10.05
C ILE A 505 -13.97 22.78 -10.33
N LEU A 506 -13.17 23.44 -11.15
CA LEU A 506 -13.49 24.68 -11.81
C LEU A 506 -14.38 24.36 -13.01
N SER A 507 -15.58 24.93 -13.05
CA SER A 507 -16.34 25.05 -14.29
C SER A 507 -16.04 26.42 -14.88
N ASP A 508 -15.75 26.49 -16.18
CA ASP A 508 -15.70 27.76 -16.90
C ASP A 508 -17.15 28.24 -17.09
N ASP A 509 -17.68 28.87 -16.04
CA ASP A 509 -19.03 29.45 -15.86
C ASP A 509 -20.22 28.54 -16.22
N GLU A 510 -21.32 28.74 -15.51
CA GLU A 510 -22.59 28.06 -15.76
C GLU A 510 -23.18 28.47 -17.14
N SER A 511 -22.64 28.01 -18.28
CA SER A 511 -23.35 27.81 -19.58
C SER A 511 -22.42 27.37 -20.74
N GLU A 512 -22.93 26.42 -21.54
CA GLU A 512 -22.58 26.07 -22.94
C GLU A 512 -21.31 25.25 -23.30
N THR A 513 -20.15 25.35 -22.63
CA THR A 513 -18.92 24.73 -23.18
C THR A 513 -18.66 23.26 -22.80
N GLY A 514 -19.26 22.78 -21.70
CA GLY A 514 -19.02 21.44 -21.19
C GLY A 514 -17.60 21.20 -20.65
N LEU A 515 -16.83 22.25 -20.36
CA LEU A 515 -15.44 22.15 -19.92
C LEU A 515 -15.33 22.19 -18.38
N TYR A 516 -14.62 21.22 -17.81
CA TYR A 516 -14.33 21.14 -16.37
C TYR A 516 -12.83 20.96 -16.14
N ARG A 517 -12.27 21.74 -15.22
CA ARG A 517 -10.84 21.69 -14.89
C ARG A 517 -10.67 21.39 -13.42
N VAL A 518 -9.83 20.42 -13.08
CA VAL A 518 -9.44 20.22 -11.68
C VAL A 518 -8.16 21.01 -11.46
N ALA A 519 -8.16 21.87 -10.46
CA ALA A 519 -6.99 22.66 -10.11
C ALA A 519 -6.91 22.80 -8.58
N ASN A 520 -5.70 23.14 -8.12
CA ASN A 520 -5.48 23.54 -6.74
C ASN A 520 -6.37 24.77 -6.44
N HIS A 521 -6.95 24.83 -5.25
CA HIS A 521 -7.61 26.04 -4.77
C HIS A 521 -6.98 26.56 -3.49
N ASP A 522 -6.67 27.86 -3.48
CA ASP A 522 -6.04 28.51 -2.35
C ASP A 522 -7.03 28.62 -1.17
N ILE A 523 -6.73 27.87 -0.10
CA ILE A 523 -7.34 27.92 1.25
C ILE A 523 -8.86 27.68 1.25
N GLU A 524 -9.29 26.46 1.60
CA GLU A 524 -10.71 26.11 1.69
C GLU A 524 -11.11 25.43 3.01
N VAL A 525 -12.39 25.59 3.31
CA VAL A 525 -13.16 24.72 4.19
C VAL A 525 -14.20 23.98 3.36
N VAL A 526 -14.57 22.77 3.77
CA VAL A 526 -15.62 21.98 3.13
C VAL A 526 -16.84 21.94 4.03
N ASP A 527 -18.00 22.18 3.44
CA ASP A 527 -19.28 21.75 3.99
C ASP A 527 -19.63 20.38 3.43
N ALA A 528 -19.79 19.41 4.31
CA ALA A 528 -20.36 18.10 4.00
C ALA A 528 -21.88 18.14 4.21
N LYS A 529 -22.59 18.79 3.28
CA LYS A 529 -24.05 18.67 3.20
C LYS A 529 -24.40 17.25 2.73
N GLU A 530 -25.49 16.66 3.23
CA GLU A 530 -25.92 15.29 2.91
C GLU A 530 -25.68 14.90 1.43
N GLY A 531 -24.63 14.11 1.18
CA GLY A 531 -24.27 13.58 -0.14
C GLY A 531 -23.49 14.49 -1.10
N ALA A 532 -23.19 15.75 -0.75
CA ALA A 532 -22.44 16.67 -1.61
C ALA A 532 -21.37 17.47 -0.85
N GLN A 533 -20.11 17.32 -1.25
CA GLN A 533 -19.02 18.19 -0.79
C GLN A 533 -19.12 19.55 -1.50
N ARG A 534 -19.23 20.61 -0.70
CA ARG A 534 -19.18 21.99 -1.19
C ARG A 534 -17.97 22.69 -0.59
N TYR A 535 -17.22 23.34 -1.46
CA TYR A 535 -16.00 24.04 -1.11
C TYR A 535 -16.31 25.52 -0.95
N TYR A 536 -15.80 26.12 0.13
CA TYR A 536 -16.00 27.54 0.44
C TYR A 536 -14.66 28.20 0.75
N SER A 537 -14.50 29.44 0.28
CA SER A 537 -13.30 30.26 0.51
C SER A 537 -13.20 30.86 1.92
N SER A 538 -14.21 30.68 2.77
CA SER A 538 -14.19 31.14 4.16
C SER A 538 -14.98 30.22 5.08
N LEU A 539 -14.58 30.18 6.36
CA LEU A 539 -15.25 29.40 7.39
C LEU A 539 -16.67 29.91 7.64
N ARG A 540 -16.85 31.23 7.66
CA ARG A 540 -18.15 31.86 7.86
C ARG A 540 -19.16 31.51 6.77
N THR A 541 -18.75 31.54 5.50
CA THR A 541 -19.65 31.17 4.40
C THR A 541 -20.06 29.71 4.50
N ALA A 542 -19.13 28.81 4.84
CA ALA A 542 -19.43 27.40 5.03
C ALA A 542 -20.43 27.18 6.19
N MET A 543 -20.19 27.79 7.35
CA MET A 543 -21.09 27.73 8.51
C MET A 543 -22.50 28.30 8.22
N SER A 544 -22.63 29.22 7.27
CA SER A 544 -23.94 29.74 6.85
C SER A 544 -24.68 28.83 5.86
N ASN A 545 -24.00 27.83 5.29
CA ASN A 545 -24.56 26.96 4.24
C ASN A 545 -24.72 25.50 4.67
N GLY A 546 -24.04 25.07 5.73
CA GLY A 546 -24.19 23.73 6.27
C GLY A 546 -23.66 23.56 7.69
N LYS A 547 -23.87 22.34 8.20
CA LYS A 547 -23.68 21.99 9.61
C LYS A 547 -22.36 21.29 9.88
N ASN A 548 -21.86 20.49 8.93
CA ASN A 548 -20.67 19.67 9.12
C ASN A 548 -19.51 20.26 8.33
N ILE A 549 -18.66 21.04 9.00
CA ILE A 549 -17.62 21.83 8.38
C ILE A 549 -16.24 21.22 8.67
N LYS A 550 -15.45 20.98 7.62
CA LYS A 550 -14.11 20.41 7.71
C LYS A 550 -13.06 21.36 7.15
N LEU A 551 -12.00 21.65 7.89
CA LEU A 551 -10.90 22.47 7.40
C LEU A 551 -10.04 21.67 6.40
N LEU A 552 -9.66 22.29 5.27
CA LEU A 552 -8.69 21.73 4.32
C LEU A 552 -7.36 22.47 4.31
N GLY A 553 -7.24 23.53 5.09
CA GLY A 553 -6.04 24.34 5.26
C GLY A 553 -6.16 25.21 6.51
N ASN A 554 -5.07 25.89 6.87
CA ASN A 554 -5.11 26.87 7.96
C ASN A 554 -6.02 28.05 7.58
N VAL A 555 -6.89 28.46 8.51
CA VAL A 555 -7.86 29.54 8.34
C VAL A 555 -7.56 30.68 9.29
N THR A 556 -7.56 31.92 8.77
CA THR A 556 -7.48 33.15 9.57
C THR A 556 -8.82 33.88 9.49
N GLU A 557 -9.73 33.54 10.40
CA GLU A 557 -11.07 34.13 10.47
C GLU A 557 -11.61 34.11 11.91
N SER A 558 -12.32 35.17 12.31
CA SER A 558 -13.13 35.19 13.52
C SER A 558 -14.60 34.96 13.17
N VAL A 559 -15.25 33.95 13.78
CA VAL A 559 -16.62 33.52 13.43
C VAL A 559 -17.53 33.44 14.65
N THR A 560 -18.82 33.69 14.42
CA THR A 560 -19.87 33.63 15.42
C THR A 560 -20.97 32.66 14.97
N ILE A 561 -21.23 31.63 15.77
CA ILE A 561 -22.38 30.74 15.60
C ILE A 561 -23.57 31.39 16.29
N VAL A 562 -24.64 31.65 15.54
CA VAL A 562 -25.84 32.32 16.05
C VAL A 562 -26.73 31.33 16.82
N LYS A 563 -27.59 31.87 17.68
CA LYS A 563 -28.49 31.06 18.52
C LYS A 563 -29.44 30.23 17.65
N GLY A 564 -29.55 28.93 17.97
CA GLY A 564 -30.39 27.98 17.24
C GLY A 564 -29.67 27.21 16.12
N GLU A 565 -28.48 27.65 15.72
CA GLU A 565 -27.65 26.91 14.75
C GLU A 565 -26.88 25.78 15.42
N GLU A 566 -26.58 24.75 14.63
CA GLU A 566 -25.89 23.54 15.05
C GLU A 566 -24.74 23.27 14.09
N ILE A 567 -23.50 23.38 14.58
CA ILE A 567 -22.29 23.21 13.78
C ILE A 567 -21.40 22.13 14.40
N THR A 568 -20.92 21.22 13.57
CA THR A 568 -19.76 20.37 13.84
C THR A 568 -18.57 20.92 13.06
N LEU A 569 -17.52 21.37 13.77
CA LEU A 569 -16.28 21.85 13.20
C LEU A 569 -15.19 20.78 13.35
N ASP A 570 -14.76 20.21 12.23
CA ASP A 570 -13.62 19.32 12.12
C ASP A 570 -12.36 20.11 11.74
N LEU A 571 -11.44 20.24 12.70
CA LEU A 571 -10.17 20.93 12.52
C LEU A 571 -9.23 20.19 11.56
N ASN A 572 -9.37 18.87 11.41
CA ASN A 572 -8.64 18.04 10.45
C ASN A 572 -7.13 18.31 10.41
N GLY A 573 -6.49 18.51 11.57
CA GLY A 573 -5.05 18.79 11.67
C GLY A 573 -4.63 20.23 11.33
N TYR A 574 -5.56 21.12 10.99
CA TYR A 574 -5.28 22.51 10.62
C TYR A 574 -5.58 23.52 11.75
N THR A 575 -5.02 24.72 11.61
CA THR A 575 -5.18 25.81 12.57
C THR A 575 -6.26 26.80 12.12
N LEU A 576 -7.19 27.11 13.01
CA LEU A 576 -8.08 28.27 12.96
C LEU A 576 -7.54 29.36 13.88
N THR A 577 -7.25 30.55 13.34
CA THR A 577 -6.80 31.73 14.11
C THR A 577 -7.66 32.96 13.78
N GLY A 578 -7.63 33.96 14.65
CA GLY A 578 -8.48 35.14 14.56
C GLY A 578 -7.93 36.24 13.65
N ILE A 579 -8.81 37.17 13.27
CA ILE A 579 -8.42 38.42 12.62
C ILE A 579 -8.13 39.51 13.66
N LYS A 580 -7.28 40.46 13.30
CA LYS A 580 -7.04 41.67 14.10
C LYS A 580 -8.04 42.76 13.71
N ASP A 581 -8.47 43.52 14.71
CA ASP A 581 -9.25 44.75 14.54
C ASP A 581 -8.35 45.92 14.13
N ILE A 582 -8.98 47.07 13.85
CA ILE A 582 -8.29 48.26 13.31
C ILE A 582 -7.25 48.85 14.27
N ASP A 583 -7.36 48.52 15.56
CA ASP A 583 -6.45 48.87 16.64
C ASP A 583 -5.30 47.84 16.82
N GLY A 584 -5.30 46.75 16.03
CA GLY A 584 -4.33 45.67 16.12
C GLY A 584 -4.68 44.57 17.14
N SER A 585 -5.80 44.69 17.86
CA SER A 585 -6.28 43.70 18.84
C SER A 585 -6.89 42.49 18.14
N MET A 586 -6.58 41.26 18.56
CA MET A 586 -7.22 40.08 17.97
C MET A 586 -8.67 39.94 18.44
N LYS A 587 -9.60 39.70 17.51
CA LYS A 587 -10.99 39.32 17.83
C LYS A 587 -11.06 37.90 18.38
N ASN A 588 -12.06 37.61 19.21
CA ASN A 588 -12.37 36.24 19.61
C ASN A 588 -12.53 35.35 18.37
N ILE A 589 -11.97 34.14 18.42
CA ILE A 589 -11.80 33.31 17.24
C ILE A 589 -13.10 32.60 16.93
N LEU A 590 -13.66 31.95 17.95
CA LEU A 590 -14.92 31.24 17.84
C LEU A 590 -15.86 31.66 18.98
N THR A 591 -16.96 32.33 18.62
CA THR A 591 -18.04 32.68 19.56
C THR A 591 -19.26 31.79 19.29
N ASN A 592 -19.61 30.91 20.23
CA ASN A 592 -20.76 30.03 20.09
C ASN A 592 -21.97 30.54 20.88
N ASN A 593 -23.08 30.85 20.21
CA ASN A 593 -24.38 31.11 20.85
C ASN A 593 -25.41 30.00 20.58
N GLY A 594 -25.07 28.98 19.78
CA GLY A 594 -25.91 27.85 19.41
C GLY A 594 -25.37 26.54 19.98
N THR A 595 -25.32 25.50 19.15
CA THR A 595 -24.73 24.19 19.47
C THR A 595 -23.47 23.98 18.63
N LEU A 596 -22.35 23.68 19.28
CA LEU A 596 -21.05 23.48 18.63
C LEU A 596 -20.41 22.17 19.08
N THR A 597 -20.03 21.33 18.12
CA THR A 597 -19.16 20.18 18.36
C THR A 597 -17.81 20.44 17.70
N ILE A 598 -16.72 20.38 18.45
CA ILE A 598 -15.35 20.50 17.94
C ILE A 598 -14.73 19.11 17.89
N ILE A 599 -14.31 18.69 16.70
CA ILE A 599 -13.58 17.44 16.48
C ILE A 599 -12.27 17.72 15.74
N ASP A 600 -11.38 16.75 15.75
CA ASP A 600 -10.23 16.71 14.85
C ASP A 600 -10.12 15.29 14.30
N SER A 601 -10.46 15.11 13.03
CA SER A 601 -10.42 13.81 12.37
C SER A 601 -9.03 13.40 11.89
N SER A 602 -8.03 14.29 11.96
CA SER A 602 -6.65 13.94 11.58
C SER A 602 -6.10 12.81 12.45
N GLU A 603 -5.17 12.02 11.92
CA GLU A 603 -4.54 10.93 12.69
C GLU A 603 -3.74 11.48 13.88
N SER A 604 -3.08 12.63 13.72
CA SER A 604 -2.20 13.24 14.73
C SER A 604 -2.92 14.12 15.76
N LYS A 605 -4.20 14.45 15.55
CA LYS A 605 -5.01 15.30 16.46
C LYS A 605 -4.38 16.67 16.78
N ILE A 606 -3.69 17.26 15.79
CA ILE A 606 -2.92 18.53 15.94
C ILE A 606 -3.71 19.78 15.55
N GLY A 607 -4.93 19.64 15.04
CA GLY A 607 -5.83 20.73 14.70
C GLY A 607 -5.99 21.68 15.87
N THR A 608 -5.93 22.98 15.61
CA THR A 608 -5.76 23.98 16.67
C THR A 608 -6.71 25.17 16.48
N ILE A 609 -7.42 25.58 17.53
CA ILE A 609 -8.01 26.91 17.62
C ILE A 609 -7.03 27.78 18.39
N MET A 610 -6.38 28.69 17.67
CA MET A 610 -5.27 29.52 18.16
C MET A 610 -5.77 30.93 18.48
N GLY A 611 -5.65 31.31 19.75
CA GLY A 611 -5.93 32.67 20.21
C GLY A 611 -4.80 33.66 19.98
N GLY A 612 -4.97 34.84 20.56
CA GLY A 612 -3.91 35.86 20.60
C GLY A 612 -2.72 35.43 21.46
N SER A 613 -1.65 36.23 21.39
CA SER A 613 -0.49 36.18 22.28
C SER A 613 -0.24 37.57 22.84
N ASP A 614 -0.05 37.68 24.14
CA ASP A 614 0.42 38.88 24.82
C ASP A 614 1.95 38.90 24.92
N ASN A 615 2.55 40.03 24.52
CA ASN A 615 3.99 40.21 24.51
C ASN A 615 4.49 41.06 25.70
N GLY A 616 3.64 41.34 26.70
CA GLY A 616 4.00 42.11 27.89
C GLY A 616 4.10 43.63 27.68
N ASP A 617 3.65 44.15 26.54
CA ASP A 617 3.66 45.60 26.25
C ASP A 617 2.43 46.36 26.79
N GLY A 618 1.48 45.63 27.39
CA GLY A 618 0.25 46.18 27.98
C GLY A 618 -0.80 46.66 26.98
N ILE A 619 -0.57 46.53 25.66
CA ILE A 619 -1.46 46.99 24.59
C ILE A 619 -1.83 45.83 23.65
N THR A 620 -0.86 44.98 23.29
CA THR A 620 -1.01 43.85 22.38
C THR A 620 -1.16 42.54 23.15
N GLY A 621 -2.36 41.94 23.12
CA GLY A 621 -2.58 40.59 23.67
C GLY A 621 -3.85 40.38 24.50
N GLN A 622 -4.51 41.45 24.94
CA GLN A 622 -5.70 41.34 25.79
C GLN A 622 -6.93 40.74 25.07
N GLY A 623 -6.98 40.81 23.75
CA GLY A 623 -8.04 40.22 22.91
C GLY A 623 -7.73 38.80 22.42
N GLY A 624 -8.70 38.17 21.75
CA GLY A 624 -8.47 36.92 21.02
C GLY A 624 -8.68 35.66 21.84
N ILE A 625 -9.80 35.56 22.56
CA ILE A 625 -10.19 34.31 23.23
C ILE A 625 -10.45 33.24 22.15
N PRO A 626 -9.75 32.10 22.17
CA PRO A 626 -9.98 30.98 21.25
C PRO A 626 -11.45 30.55 21.18
N LEU A 627 -12.07 30.32 22.34
CA LEU A 627 -13.45 29.87 22.43
C LEU A 627 -14.24 30.65 23.50
N VAL A 628 -15.28 31.34 23.05
CA VAL A 628 -16.31 31.92 23.92
C VAL A 628 -17.59 31.11 23.72
N ASN A 629 -18.02 30.37 24.74
CA ASN A 629 -19.23 29.54 24.68
C ASN A 629 -20.37 30.16 25.49
N ASN A 630 -21.39 30.68 24.81
CA ASN A 630 -22.65 31.14 25.41
C ASN A 630 -23.81 30.14 25.20
N GLY A 631 -23.58 29.07 24.43
CA GLY A 631 -24.58 28.05 24.10
C GLY A 631 -24.18 26.67 24.65
N THR A 632 -24.38 25.62 23.85
CA THR A 632 -23.92 24.26 24.16
C THR A 632 -22.69 23.95 23.31
N CYS A 633 -21.62 23.48 23.93
CA CYS A 633 -20.39 23.09 23.24
C CYS A 633 -19.87 21.75 23.75
N VAL A 634 -19.44 20.89 22.82
CA VAL A 634 -18.73 19.65 23.09
C VAL A 634 -17.38 19.68 22.40
N ILE A 635 -16.31 19.41 23.13
CA ILE A 635 -14.95 19.26 22.61
C ILE A 635 -14.57 17.79 22.69
N GLU A 636 -14.45 17.14 21.54
CA GLU A 636 -14.05 15.73 21.45
C GLU A 636 -12.53 15.57 21.29
N ALA A 637 -11.89 16.42 20.49
CA ALA A 637 -10.45 16.37 20.21
C ALA A 637 -9.92 17.70 19.68
N GLY A 638 -8.60 17.76 19.46
CA GLY A 638 -7.88 18.93 18.96
C GLY A 638 -7.27 19.78 20.08
N ASN A 639 -6.74 20.94 19.72
CA ASN A 639 -6.06 21.86 20.63
C ASN A 639 -6.79 23.20 20.67
N ILE A 640 -6.95 23.77 21.86
CA ILE A 640 -7.44 25.13 22.06
C ILE A 640 -6.40 25.84 22.91
N LYS A 641 -5.69 26.81 22.32
CA LYS A 641 -4.55 27.43 23.00
C LYS A 641 -4.37 28.89 22.68
N ARG A 642 -3.65 29.57 23.55
CA ARG A 642 -3.09 30.90 23.32
C ARG A 642 -1.57 30.82 23.33
N GLY A 643 -0.91 31.84 22.79
CA GLY A 643 0.54 31.93 22.68
C GLY A 643 1.19 32.79 23.77
N ASP A 644 0.53 33.00 24.91
CA ASP A 644 1.05 33.83 25.99
C ASP A 644 2.20 33.10 26.72
N ASP A 645 3.21 33.83 27.21
CA ASP A 645 4.37 33.25 27.90
C ASP A 645 4.81 34.11 29.10
N ASN A 646 4.27 33.79 30.28
CA ASN A 646 4.43 34.54 31.52
C ASN A 646 4.00 36.02 31.40
N THR A 647 3.05 36.29 30.52
CA THR A 647 2.50 37.62 30.20
C THR A 647 1.00 37.69 30.49
N PHE A 648 0.40 38.88 30.36
CA PHE A 648 -1.02 39.10 30.60
C PHE A 648 -1.88 38.48 29.49
N GLY A 649 -2.09 37.16 29.56
CA GLY A 649 -3.00 36.44 28.67
C GLY A 649 -4.45 36.51 29.17
N ASN A 650 -5.41 36.68 28.26
CA ASN A 650 -6.85 36.49 28.55
C ASN A 650 -7.18 34.98 28.67
N TYR A 651 -8.44 34.65 28.95
CA TYR A 651 -8.93 33.27 28.96
C TYR A 651 -8.64 32.55 27.64
N THR A 652 -8.30 31.27 27.71
CA THR A 652 -8.27 30.37 26.54
C THR A 652 -9.69 29.89 26.22
N ILE A 653 -10.48 29.61 27.26
CA ILE A 653 -11.90 29.29 27.13
C ILE A 653 -12.71 30.10 28.14
N ARG A 654 -13.72 30.82 27.65
CA ARG A 654 -14.74 31.46 28.47
C ARG A 654 -16.07 30.73 28.27
N ASN A 655 -16.53 30.02 29.30
CA ASN A 655 -17.81 29.31 29.26
C ASN A 655 -18.89 30.05 30.06
N ASN A 656 -19.93 30.53 29.38
CA ASN A 656 -21.15 31.09 29.97
C ASN A 656 -22.38 30.20 29.73
N GLY A 657 -22.21 29.05 29.05
CA GLY A 657 -23.27 28.09 28.73
C GLY A 657 -22.94 26.69 29.22
N ASN A 658 -23.27 25.67 28.43
CA ASN A 658 -22.95 24.27 28.73
C ASN A 658 -21.72 23.84 27.92
N LEU A 659 -20.62 23.51 28.59
CA LEU A 659 -19.40 23.02 27.97
C LEU A 659 -19.10 21.60 28.47
N THR A 660 -18.92 20.67 27.53
CA THR A 660 -18.41 19.32 27.81
C THR A 660 -17.06 19.12 27.11
N ILE A 661 -16.06 18.67 27.86
CA ILE A 661 -14.72 18.34 27.36
C ILE A 661 -14.54 16.83 27.49
N ASN A 662 -14.63 16.11 26.37
CA ASN A 662 -14.38 14.67 26.32
C ASN A 662 -12.90 14.37 26.02
N GLY A 663 -12.21 15.25 25.31
CA GLY A 663 -10.80 15.08 24.94
C GLY A 663 -10.16 16.37 24.42
N GLY A 664 -8.93 16.25 23.92
CA GLY A 664 -8.14 17.38 23.41
C GLY A 664 -7.25 18.06 24.45
N ASN A 665 -6.54 19.10 24.02
CA ASN A 665 -5.62 19.88 24.86
C ASN A 665 -6.09 21.33 24.97
N VAL A 666 -6.20 21.84 26.19
CA VAL A 666 -6.43 23.26 26.48
C VAL A 666 -5.19 23.80 27.19
N THR A 667 -4.45 24.70 26.56
CA THR A 667 -3.16 25.14 27.09
C THR A 667 -2.90 26.62 26.93
N ASN A 668 -2.25 27.21 27.92
CA ASN A 668 -1.71 28.56 27.86
C ASN A 668 -0.56 28.68 28.87
N ASN A 669 0.28 29.69 28.73
CA ASN A 669 1.30 30.02 29.73
C ASN A 669 1.12 31.44 30.29
N SER A 670 -0.13 31.88 30.48
CA SER A 670 -0.45 33.12 31.19
C SER A 670 -0.25 32.97 32.69
N ASN A 671 0.11 34.06 33.37
CA ASN A 671 0.28 34.13 34.83
C ASN A 671 -0.76 34.99 35.56
N GLU A 672 -1.74 35.54 34.84
CA GLU A 672 -2.70 36.51 35.40
C GLU A 672 -4.15 35.98 35.38
N ASN A 673 -4.68 35.58 34.22
CA ASN A 673 -6.05 35.08 34.11
C ASN A 673 -6.12 33.54 34.14
N PRO A 674 -7.26 32.97 34.58
CA PRO A 674 -7.48 31.53 34.44
C PRO A 674 -7.50 31.11 32.96
N LEU A 675 -7.04 29.90 32.70
CA LEU A 675 -7.06 29.28 31.37
C LEU A 675 -8.51 29.04 30.92
N LEU A 676 -9.29 28.39 31.79
CA LEU A 676 -10.72 28.14 31.60
C LEU A 676 -11.51 28.75 32.75
N ILE A 677 -12.46 29.62 32.42
CA ILE A 677 -13.44 30.16 33.38
C ILE A 677 -14.85 29.66 33.09
N ASN A 678 -15.52 29.11 34.11
CA ASN A 678 -16.93 28.70 34.07
C ASN A 678 -17.81 29.74 34.77
N SER A 679 -18.49 30.52 33.94
CA SER A 679 -19.27 31.74 34.18
C SER A 679 -18.53 32.83 34.91
N ASP A 680 -18.16 33.89 34.18
CA ASP A 680 -17.51 35.07 34.76
C ASP A 680 -18.51 36.15 35.23
N SER A 681 -19.82 35.85 35.23
CA SER A 681 -20.88 36.81 35.53
C SER A 681 -22.02 36.17 36.35
N VAL A 682 -22.53 36.91 37.34
CA VAL A 682 -23.65 36.48 38.19
C VAL A 682 -24.94 36.32 37.35
N GLY A 683 -25.63 35.17 37.49
CA GLY A 683 -26.95 34.93 36.87
C GLY A 683 -26.97 34.01 35.65
N PHE A 684 -25.84 33.46 35.21
CA PHE A 684 -25.78 32.42 34.18
C PHE A 684 -25.85 31.01 34.81
N SER A 685 -26.67 30.12 34.24
CA SER A 685 -26.70 28.69 34.58
C SER A 685 -25.65 27.92 33.75
N SER A 686 -24.36 28.25 33.92
CA SER A 686 -23.30 27.57 33.17
C SER A 686 -22.96 26.22 33.77
N THR A 687 -22.75 25.23 32.91
CA THR A 687 -22.30 23.89 33.29
C THR A 687 -20.99 23.59 32.60
N LEU A 688 -20.00 23.12 33.35
CA LEU A 688 -18.74 22.59 32.84
C LEU A 688 -18.66 21.10 33.20
N ILE A 689 -18.53 20.22 32.20
CA ILE A 689 -18.28 18.80 32.38
C ILE A 689 -16.93 18.45 31.75
N ILE A 690 -16.01 17.88 32.51
CA ILE A 690 -14.70 17.42 32.03
C ILE A 690 -14.68 15.90 32.18
N ASN A 691 -14.86 15.18 31.07
CA ASN A 691 -14.74 13.72 31.03
C ASN A 691 -13.33 13.26 30.63
N GLY A 692 -12.55 14.12 29.99
CA GLY A 692 -11.20 13.79 29.50
C GLY A 692 -10.40 15.01 29.05
N GLY A 693 -9.28 14.76 28.38
CA GLY A 693 -8.38 15.80 27.85
C GLY A 693 -7.27 16.23 28.81
N ASN A 694 -6.43 17.16 28.36
CA ASN A 694 -5.34 17.76 29.12
C ASN A 694 -5.53 19.28 29.20
N ILE A 695 -5.69 19.81 30.40
CA ILE A 695 -5.97 21.21 30.69
C ILE A 695 -4.81 21.74 31.52
N SER A 696 -3.95 22.56 30.92
CA SER A 696 -2.66 22.90 31.54
C SER A 696 -2.36 24.39 31.45
N GLN A 697 -2.15 25.00 32.62
CA GLN A 697 -1.64 26.36 32.74
C GLN A 697 -0.59 26.42 33.85
N PRO A 698 0.71 26.30 33.52
CA PRO A 698 1.78 26.19 34.51
C PRO A 698 1.82 27.35 35.50
N ASN A 699 1.69 28.59 35.01
CA ASN A 699 1.93 29.80 35.80
C ASN A 699 0.67 30.53 36.28
N GLY A 700 -0.51 29.95 36.08
CA GLY A 700 -1.79 30.56 36.41
C GLY A 700 -2.86 29.52 36.72
N ILE A 701 -4.10 29.96 36.93
CA ILE A 701 -5.19 29.05 37.32
C ILE A 701 -5.64 28.20 36.13
N ALA A 702 -5.61 26.87 36.21
CA ALA A 702 -5.99 26.04 35.06
C ALA A 702 -7.52 25.99 34.85
N VAL A 703 -8.28 25.72 35.91
CA VAL A 703 -9.75 25.74 35.87
C VAL A 703 -10.29 26.60 37.00
N LYS A 704 -11.15 27.56 36.65
CA LYS A 704 -11.87 28.39 37.60
C LYS A 704 -13.38 28.22 37.43
N ASN A 705 -14.03 27.60 38.41
CA ASN A 705 -15.48 27.57 38.51
C ASN A 705 -15.95 28.76 39.34
N GLU A 706 -16.43 29.84 38.72
CA GLU A 706 -16.76 31.08 39.41
C GLU A 706 -18.23 31.13 39.84
N PHE A 707 -19.19 31.08 38.90
CA PHE A 707 -20.62 31.13 39.23
C PHE A 707 -21.44 29.92 38.71
N GLY A 708 -20.81 28.96 38.06
CA GLY A 708 -21.47 27.81 37.45
C GLY A 708 -21.42 26.52 38.29
N PHE A 709 -21.91 25.44 37.69
CA PHE A 709 -21.67 24.07 38.18
C PHE A 709 -20.53 23.44 37.37
N ALA A 710 -19.61 22.76 38.06
CA ALA A 710 -18.53 22.01 37.41
C ALA A 710 -18.52 20.54 37.84
N LYS A 711 -18.31 19.64 36.89
CA LYS A 711 -18.18 18.20 37.14
C LYS A 711 -16.98 17.63 36.40
N ILE A 712 -16.11 16.96 37.13
CA ILE A 712 -14.85 16.38 36.64
C ILE A 712 -14.97 14.86 36.79
N ASN A 713 -15.12 14.18 35.66
CA ASN A 713 -15.22 12.73 35.54
C ASN A 713 -13.98 12.09 34.89
N GLY A 714 -12.93 12.87 34.60
CA GLY A 714 -11.71 12.38 33.99
C GLY A 714 -10.79 13.50 33.52
N GLY A 715 -9.78 13.13 32.72
CA GLY A 715 -8.79 14.07 32.18
C GLY A 715 -7.67 14.44 33.15
N THR A 716 -6.76 15.30 32.69
CA THR A 716 -5.67 15.87 33.49
C THR A 716 -5.85 17.38 33.58
N ILE A 717 -5.80 17.95 34.79
CA ILE A 717 -5.86 19.39 35.06
C ILE A 717 -4.58 19.78 35.80
N SER A 718 -3.81 20.73 35.29
CA SER A 718 -2.48 21.03 35.85
C SER A 718 -2.16 22.53 35.96
N SER A 719 -1.58 22.90 37.09
CA SER A 719 -0.94 24.19 37.35
C SER A 719 0.27 23.98 38.26
N ASP A 720 1.39 24.62 37.94
CA ASP A 720 2.64 24.44 38.67
C ASP A 720 2.77 25.39 39.84
N THR A 721 2.47 26.68 39.63
CA THR A 721 2.71 27.75 40.60
C THR A 721 1.42 28.37 41.17
N SER A 722 0.25 27.95 40.69
CA SER A 722 -1.06 28.46 41.11
C SER A 722 -2.04 27.31 41.41
N TYR A 723 -3.34 27.54 41.20
CA TYR A 723 -4.38 26.54 41.42
C TYR A 723 -4.67 25.75 40.14
N ALA A 724 -4.59 24.43 40.22
CA ALA A 724 -5.11 23.57 39.16
C ALA A 724 -6.64 23.70 39.07
N LEU A 725 -7.30 23.81 40.23
CA LEU A 725 -8.75 24.02 40.32
C LEU A 725 -9.09 25.04 41.40
N GLN A 726 -9.81 26.10 41.01
CA GLN A 726 -10.36 27.10 41.91
C GLN A 726 -11.89 27.11 41.80
N CYS A 727 -12.58 26.90 42.93
CA CYS A 727 -14.03 26.78 43.00
C CYS A 727 -14.63 27.89 43.87
N TRP A 728 -15.55 28.67 43.31
CA TRP A 728 -16.41 29.64 44.00
C TRP A 728 -17.88 29.23 43.96
N ALA A 729 -18.18 28.12 43.29
CA ALA A 729 -19.49 27.49 43.19
C ALA A 729 -19.34 25.95 43.18
N ASP A 730 -20.47 25.26 43.29
CA ASP A 730 -20.51 23.81 43.50
C ASP A 730 -19.77 23.03 42.41
N THR A 731 -18.94 22.09 42.86
CA THR A 731 -18.06 21.29 41.99
C THR A 731 -18.03 19.83 42.43
N GLU A 732 -18.06 18.91 41.47
CA GLU A 732 -17.93 17.47 41.70
C GLU A 732 -16.67 16.92 41.03
N ILE A 733 -15.93 16.06 41.72
CA ILE A 733 -14.82 15.27 41.20
C ILE A 733 -15.14 13.80 41.45
N SER A 734 -15.25 13.02 40.37
CA SER A 734 -15.47 11.57 40.43
C SER A 734 -14.30 10.77 39.84
N ALA A 735 -13.49 11.37 38.97
CA ALA A 735 -12.27 10.79 38.42
C ALA A 735 -11.36 11.88 37.80
N GLY A 736 -10.20 11.48 37.27
CA GLY A 736 -9.21 12.37 36.66
C GLY A 736 -7.96 12.56 37.50
N ASN A 737 -6.99 13.32 36.97
CA ASN A 737 -5.71 13.61 37.60
C ASN A 737 -5.52 15.14 37.72
N ILE A 738 -5.57 15.67 38.94
CA ILE A 738 -5.43 17.09 39.23
C ILE A 738 -4.05 17.33 39.83
N ILE A 739 -3.17 17.93 39.03
CA ILE A 739 -1.77 18.16 39.34
C ILE A 739 -1.60 19.63 39.76
N GLY A 740 -1.60 19.89 41.05
CA GLY A 740 -1.50 21.24 41.61
C GLY A 740 -2.48 21.45 42.76
N SER A 741 -2.51 22.67 43.29
CA SER A 741 -3.40 23.01 44.41
C SER A 741 -4.86 23.12 43.97
N VAL A 742 -5.77 22.69 44.85
CA VAL A 742 -7.23 22.79 44.71
C VAL A 742 -7.78 23.64 45.84
N VAL A 743 -8.61 24.64 45.52
CA VAL A 743 -9.16 25.54 46.52
C VAL A 743 -10.65 25.79 46.31
N VAL A 744 -11.40 25.77 47.40
CA VAL A 744 -12.81 26.16 47.46
C VAL A 744 -12.94 27.42 48.28
N PHE A 745 -13.52 28.45 47.69
CA PHE A 745 -13.75 29.74 48.32
C PHE A 745 -15.23 30.01 48.52
N THR A 746 -15.54 30.80 49.55
CA THR A 746 -16.81 31.51 49.65
C THR A 746 -16.57 33.00 49.90
N ARG A 747 -17.49 33.85 49.42
CA ARG A 747 -17.54 35.30 49.69
C ARG A 747 -18.98 35.73 49.95
N ASN A 748 -19.19 36.62 50.93
CA ASN A 748 -20.51 37.19 51.25
C ASN A 748 -21.58 36.10 51.53
N ASN A 749 -22.58 35.98 50.65
CA ASN A 749 -23.68 35.01 50.73
C ASN A 749 -23.57 33.84 49.73
N THR A 750 -22.42 33.68 49.05
CA THR A 750 -22.20 32.55 48.13
C THR A 750 -21.88 31.29 48.92
N LYS A 751 -22.37 30.14 48.46
CA LYS A 751 -22.01 28.81 48.99
C LYS A 751 -21.27 28.08 47.87
N ALA A 752 -20.16 27.44 48.22
CA ALA A 752 -19.42 26.56 47.31
C ALA A 752 -19.11 25.26 48.04
N GLU A 753 -19.51 24.15 47.44
CA GLU A 753 -19.25 22.81 47.94
C GLU A 753 -18.47 22.00 46.89
N LEU A 754 -17.38 21.37 47.32
CA LEU A 754 -16.59 20.46 46.50
C LEU A 754 -16.78 19.02 46.98
N ASN A 755 -17.34 18.18 46.12
CA ASN A 755 -17.53 16.76 46.40
C ASN A 755 -16.49 15.93 45.66
N ILE A 756 -15.61 15.27 46.40
CA ILE A 756 -14.53 14.42 45.88
C ILE A 756 -14.87 12.96 46.19
N THR A 757 -15.13 12.19 45.14
CA THR A 757 -15.54 10.78 45.24
C THR A 757 -14.58 9.83 44.52
N GLY A 758 -13.62 10.37 43.76
CA GLY A 758 -12.59 9.62 43.04
C GLY A 758 -11.57 10.54 42.38
N GLY A 759 -10.63 9.97 41.64
CA GLY A 759 -9.52 10.71 40.99
C GLY A 759 -8.29 10.89 41.89
N THR A 760 -7.21 11.42 41.33
CA THR A 760 -5.94 11.71 42.02
C THR A 760 -5.70 13.22 42.10
N ILE A 761 -5.38 13.75 43.28
CA ILE A 761 -5.28 15.19 43.53
C ILE A 761 -4.00 15.54 44.27
N GLY A 762 -3.21 16.45 43.69
CA GLY A 762 -1.98 17.00 44.25
C GLY A 762 -0.74 16.15 43.99
N ARG A 763 0.44 16.77 44.14
CA ARG A 763 1.78 16.20 43.96
C ARG A 763 2.52 15.94 45.28
N GLY A 764 1.82 16.00 46.41
CA GLY A 764 2.41 15.93 47.74
C GLY A 764 2.41 17.27 48.45
N ASP A 765 3.40 17.46 49.32
CA ASP A 765 3.51 18.54 50.32
C ASP A 765 3.42 19.98 49.80
N GLN A 766 3.71 20.19 48.52
CA GLN A 766 3.69 21.52 47.90
C GLN A 766 2.29 21.97 47.47
N ASP A 767 1.34 21.04 47.34
CA ASP A 767 -0.01 21.33 46.89
C ASP A 767 -1.01 21.28 48.05
N TYR A 768 -1.94 22.24 48.07
CA TYR A 768 -2.98 22.33 49.09
C TYR A 768 -4.33 21.91 48.51
N ILE A 769 -5.13 21.20 49.31
CA ILE A 769 -6.55 20.95 49.08
C ILE A 769 -7.29 21.68 50.19
N ARG A 770 -7.79 22.88 49.85
CA ARG A 770 -8.13 23.89 50.85
C ARG A 770 -9.58 24.36 50.76
N ALA A 771 -10.30 24.27 51.88
CA ALA A 771 -11.57 24.97 52.08
C ALA A 771 -11.27 26.32 52.73
N TRP A 772 -11.44 27.43 52.01
CA TRP A 772 -10.97 28.74 52.44
C TRP A 772 -12.10 29.77 52.49
N ASN A 773 -12.48 30.17 53.70
CA ASN A 773 -13.36 31.32 53.92
C ASN A 773 -12.54 32.62 53.82
N TYR A 774 -12.67 33.30 52.69
CA TYR A 774 -11.88 34.49 52.37
C TYR A 774 -12.63 35.77 52.79
N PHE A 775 -11.99 36.62 53.59
CA PHE A 775 -12.58 37.84 54.14
C PHE A 775 -12.03 39.09 53.43
N ASP A 776 -12.89 39.80 52.70
CA ASP A 776 -12.54 41.05 52.02
C ASP A 776 -13.63 42.13 52.21
N LYS A 777 -14.16 42.25 53.45
CA LYS A 777 -15.18 43.21 53.99
C LYS A 777 -16.47 42.56 54.54
N GLY A 778 -16.33 41.61 55.47
CA GLY A 778 -17.45 40.96 56.18
C GLY A 778 -17.35 39.45 56.05
N SER A 779 -17.53 38.72 57.16
CA SER A 779 -17.39 37.27 57.21
C SER A 779 -18.46 36.63 56.35
N ALA A 780 -18.07 35.74 55.43
CA ALA A 780 -19.03 35.01 54.62
C ALA A 780 -20.00 34.26 55.54
N LYS A 781 -21.30 34.34 55.27
CA LYS A 781 -22.31 33.64 56.07
C LYS A 781 -22.30 32.14 55.85
N ASN A 782 -21.81 31.68 54.70
CA ASN A 782 -21.77 30.28 54.32
C ASN A 782 -20.32 29.79 54.32
N ALA A 783 -20.08 28.65 54.96
CA ALA A 783 -18.79 27.98 54.95
C ALA A 783 -18.49 27.37 53.58
N PRO A 784 -17.24 27.47 53.08
CA PRO A 784 -16.76 26.56 52.05
C PRO A 784 -16.67 25.15 52.64
N VAL A 785 -17.10 24.17 51.85
CA VAL A 785 -17.14 22.76 52.27
C VAL A 785 -16.40 21.91 51.23
N ILE A 786 -15.51 21.05 51.70
CA ILE A 786 -14.95 19.96 50.92
C ILE A 786 -15.41 18.64 51.54
N ASN A 787 -16.07 17.79 50.76
CA ASN A 787 -16.41 16.43 51.15
C ASN A 787 -15.52 15.45 50.39
N ILE A 788 -14.88 14.52 51.09
CA ILE A 788 -14.01 13.49 50.51
C ILE A 788 -14.54 12.12 50.93
N SER A 789 -14.79 11.25 49.96
CA SER A 789 -15.38 9.93 50.19
C SER A 789 -14.95 8.92 49.12
N LYS A 790 -15.38 7.66 49.29
CA LYS A 790 -15.15 6.56 48.34
C LYS A 790 -13.67 6.41 47.98
N ASP A 791 -13.33 6.41 46.69
CA ASP A 791 -12.02 6.01 46.15
C ASP A 791 -11.12 7.19 45.80
N ALA A 792 -11.37 8.37 46.38
CA ALA A 792 -10.55 9.56 46.15
C ALA A 792 -9.10 9.35 46.61
N VAL A 793 -8.13 9.74 45.78
CA VAL A 793 -6.69 9.69 46.09
C VAL A 793 -6.18 11.12 46.27
N VAL A 794 -5.80 11.49 47.48
CA VAL A 794 -5.38 12.85 47.82
C VAL A 794 -3.95 12.87 48.35
N ASN A 795 -3.06 13.50 47.61
CA ASN A 795 -1.64 13.54 47.94
C ASN A 795 -1.24 14.88 48.59
N GLY A 796 -1.99 15.96 48.32
CA GLY A 796 -1.72 17.27 48.90
C GLY A 796 -2.22 17.46 50.34
N VAL A 797 -1.91 18.62 50.92
CA VAL A 797 -2.21 18.96 52.32
C VAL A 797 -3.66 19.44 52.47
N LEU A 798 -4.40 18.82 53.40
CA LEU A 798 -5.78 19.21 53.71
C LEU A 798 -5.83 20.37 54.71
N GLU A 799 -6.44 21.49 54.32
CA GLU A 799 -6.58 22.66 55.21
C GLU A 799 -7.96 23.31 55.14
N ALA A 800 -8.62 23.44 56.29
CA ALA A 800 -9.72 24.37 56.45
C ALA A 800 -9.12 25.70 56.93
N VAL A 801 -9.37 26.80 56.22
CA VAL A 801 -8.73 28.10 56.45
C VAL A 801 -9.76 29.20 56.57
N GLU A 802 -9.53 30.10 57.52
CA GLU A 802 -10.25 31.36 57.71
C GLU A 802 -9.27 32.52 57.55
N THR A 803 -9.62 33.50 56.71
CA THR A 803 -8.98 34.82 56.78
C THR A 803 -9.72 35.68 57.79
N ARG A 804 -9.02 36.15 58.83
CA ARG A 804 -9.60 37.00 59.86
C ARG A 804 -9.58 38.47 59.46
N ALA A 805 -10.28 39.31 60.23
CA ALA A 805 -10.36 40.77 59.98
C ALA A 805 -8.99 41.49 60.00
N ASN A 806 -7.95 40.89 60.59
CA ASN A 806 -6.57 41.39 60.54
C ASN A 806 -5.83 41.04 59.24
N GLY A 807 -6.47 40.31 58.31
CA GLY A 807 -5.89 39.88 57.04
C GLY A 807 -5.04 38.61 57.12
N GLU A 808 -4.89 38.01 58.29
CA GLU A 808 -4.09 36.79 58.46
C GLU A 808 -4.94 35.51 58.28
N ASN A 809 -4.28 34.45 57.80
CA ASN A 809 -4.89 33.15 57.56
C ASN A 809 -4.64 32.20 58.72
N TYR A 810 -5.69 31.54 59.20
CA TYR A 810 -5.63 30.59 60.31
C TYR A 810 -6.25 29.26 59.92
N ILE A 811 -5.71 28.16 60.47
CA ILE A 811 -6.38 26.86 60.40
C ILE A 811 -7.69 26.95 61.18
N CYS A 812 -8.79 26.84 60.45
CA CYS A 812 -10.13 26.89 60.97
C CYS A 812 -10.51 25.54 61.58
N ARG A 813 -11.01 25.57 62.82
CA ARG A 813 -11.55 24.39 63.52
C ARG A 813 -13.06 24.46 63.73
N ASP A 814 -13.69 25.56 63.33
CA ASP A 814 -15.14 25.72 63.35
C ASP A 814 -15.72 25.38 61.98
N SER A 815 -16.46 24.26 61.91
CA SER A 815 -17.08 23.80 60.67
C SER A 815 -18.10 24.78 60.09
N ASN A 816 -18.59 25.74 60.88
CA ASN A 816 -19.49 26.80 60.41
C ASN A 816 -18.76 27.92 59.65
N ILE A 817 -17.43 27.99 59.74
CA ILE A 817 -16.61 28.98 59.05
C ILE A 817 -15.97 28.36 57.80
N ALA A 818 -15.33 27.20 57.94
CA ALA A 818 -14.79 26.40 56.83
C ALA A 818 -14.66 24.94 57.27
N SER A 819 -14.97 23.99 56.39
CA SER A 819 -14.93 22.57 56.76
C SER A 819 -14.39 21.66 55.65
N ILE A 820 -13.67 20.63 56.09
CA ILE A 820 -13.33 19.45 55.30
C ILE A 820 -13.95 18.26 56.02
N LYS A 821 -14.60 17.37 55.28
CA LYS A 821 -15.30 16.20 55.81
C LYS A 821 -14.89 14.96 55.04
N THR A 822 -14.14 14.06 55.68
CA THR A 822 -13.67 12.82 55.06
C THR A 822 -14.38 11.61 55.65
N THR A 823 -15.01 10.79 54.82
CA THR A 823 -15.60 9.48 55.18
C THR A 823 -14.96 8.30 54.45
N GLY A 824 -14.01 8.58 53.55
CA GLY A 824 -13.29 7.60 52.75
C GLY A 824 -12.10 8.25 52.05
N GLY A 825 -11.48 7.52 51.11
CA GLY A 825 -10.32 7.94 50.35
C GLY A 825 -8.99 7.43 50.89
N SER A 826 -7.95 7.59 50.06
CA SER A 826 -6.55 7.25 50.36
C SER A 826 -5.67 8.49 50.27
N PHE A 827 -4.78 8.67 51.24
CA PHE A 827 -4.05 9.90 51.50
C PHE A 827 -2.56 9.60 51.68
N ASP A 828 -1.69 10.45 51.15
CA ASP A 828 -0.24 10.33 51.40
C ASP A 828 0.13 10.71 52.85
N ARG A 829 -0.80 11.34 53.57
CA ARG A 829 -0.59 11.89 54.92
C ARG A 829 -1.74 11.55 55.82
N LYS A 830 -1.46 11.48 57.13
CA LYS A 830 -2.51 11.32 58.13
C LYS A 830 -3.53 12.43 57.97
N VAL A 831 -4.79 12.04 57.81
CA VAL A 831 -5.89 13.00 57.75
C VAL A 831 -6.04 13.62 59.15
N PRO A 832 -6.01 14.96 59.28
CA PRO A 832 -6.22 15.61 60.56
C PRO A 832 -7.58 15.26 61.17
N ASP A 833 -7.66 15.12 62.49
CA ASP A 833 -8.89 14.73 63.17
C ASP A 833 -10.07 15.68 62.87
N TYR A 834 -9.80 16.99 62.69
CA TYR A 834 -10.83 17.98 62.32
C TYR A 834 -11.37 17.83 60.89
N ALA A 835 -10.64 17.12 60.03
CA ALA A 835 -11.04 16.84 58.66
C ALA A 835 -11.75 15.48 58.55
N CYS A 836 -11.65 14.63 59.57
CA CYS A 836 -12.42 13.39 59.67
C CYS A 836 -13.87 13.70 60.02
N SER A 837 -14.81 13.11 59.27
CA SER A 837 -16.22 13.14 59.65
C SER A 837 -16.42 12.39 60.97
N ASN A 838 -17.46 12.78 61.71
CA ASN A 838 -17.75 12.15 63.00
C ASN A 838 -17.96 10.63 62.85
N GLY A 839 -17.34 9.84 63.75
CA GLY A 839 -17.32 8.38 63.69
C GLY A 839 -16.25 7.76 62.76
N TYR A 840 -15.42 8.57 62.10
CA TYR A 840 -14.34 8.12 61.22
C TYR A 840 -12.96 8.52 61.75
N ALA A 841 -11.94 7.71 61.44
CA ALA A 841 -10.55 8.00 61.80
C ALA A 841 -9.59 7.64 60.67
N SER A 842 -8.45 8.34 60.66
CA SER A 842 -7.33 8.06 59.76
C SER A 842 -6.46 6.93 60.30
N GLN A 843 -6.20 5.92 59.48
CA GLN A 843 -5.33 4.78 59.79
C GLN A 843 -4.42 4.45 58.60
N LEU A 844 -3.30 3.80 58.86
CA LEU A 844 -2.38 3.33 57.81
C LEU A 844 -2.92 2.03 57.19
N ASP A 845 -2.84 1.88 55.87
CA ASP A 845 -3.10 0.62 55.18
C ASP A 845 -1.80 -0.15 54.88
N GLU A 846 -1.94 -1.36 54.33
CA GLU A 846 -0.82 -2.25 53.97
C GLU A 846 0.11 -1.67 52.89
N SER A 847 -0.37 -0.70 52.10
CA SER A 847 0.42 -0.01 51.08
C SER A 847 1.25 1.14 51.65
N GLY A 848 1.07 1.46 52.93
CA GLY A 848 1.72 2.58 53.60
C GLY A 848 1.03 3.94 53.39
N ARG A 849 -0.17 3.96 52.80
CA ARG A 849 -1.00 5.17 52.68
C ARG A 849 -1.98 5.26 53.83
N TYR A 850 -2.45 6.47 54.11
CA TYR A 850 -3.50 6.70 55.09
C TYR A 850 -4.87 6.53 54.44
N ILE A 851 -5.78 5.84 55.12
CA ILE A 851 -7.17 5.66 54.72
C ILE A 851 -8.07 6.18 55.83
N VAL A 852 -9.26 6.66 55.46
CA VAL A 852 -10.29 7.05 56.44
C VAL A 852 -11.38 6.00 56.45
N LYS A 853 -11.63 5.39 57.62
CA LYS A 853 -12.66 4.36 57.84
C LYS A 853 -13.38 4.61 59.17
N PRO A 854 -14.52 3.94 59.44
CA PRO A 854 -15.17 4.01 60.74
C PRO A 854 -14.21 3.66 61.89
N ALA A 855 -14.25 4.41 62.99
CA ALA A 855 -13.38 4.18 64.15
C ALA A 855 -14.01 3.15 65.12
N ILE A 856 -13.33 2.02 65.38
CA ILE A 856 -13.74 1.00 66.37
C ILE A 856 -12.69 0.98 67.51
N SER A 857 -13.12 1.07 68.77
CA SER A 857 -12.22 0.91 69.94
C SER A 857 -12.47 -0.42 70.63
N THR A 858 -11.42 -1.19 70.96
CA THR A 858 -11.54 -2.58 71.44
C THR A 858 -10.54 -2.88 72.58
N LYS A 859 -10.95 -3.69 73.56
CA LYS A 859 -10.15 -4.10 74.72
C LYS A 859 -10.44 -5.55 75.12
N TYR A 860 -9.40 -6.38 75.24
CA TYR A 860 -9.52 -7.73 75.81
C TYR A 860 -9.67 -7.66 77.33
N VAL A 861 -10.66 -8.39 77.88
CA VAL A 861 -11.06 -8.27 79.29
C VAL A 861 -10.56 -9.45 80.14
N GLY A 862 -9.98 -10.49 79.53
CA GLY A 862 -9.37 -11.63 80.22
C GLY A 862 -10.08 -12.96 79.96
N GLY A 863 -9.38 -14.05 80.32
CA GLY A 863 -9.89 -15.41 80.30
C GLY A 863 -10.25 -15.88 81.71
N SER A 864 -11.28 -16.72 81.87
CA SER A 864 -11.58 -17.35 83.16
C SER A 864 -11.95 -18.83 83.04
N LEU A 865 -11.72 -19.59 84.11
CA LEU A 865 -12.18 -20.96 84.29
C LEU A 865 -13.47 -20.97 85.11
N LEU A 866 -14.47 -21.71 84.64
CA LEU A 866 -15.71 -21.92 85.39
C LEU A 866 -15.54 -23.11 86.35
N ILE A 867 -15.94 -22.96 87.61
CA ILE A 867 -15.91 -24.06 88.60
C ILE A 867 -16.70 -25.25 88.08
N LYS A 868 -16.07 -26.43 88.14
CA LYS A 868 -16.69 -27.74 88.02
C LYS A 868 -16.04 -28.67 89.05
N ASP A 869 -16.64 -29.84 89.28
CA ASP A 869 -15.91 -30.93 89.94
C ASP A 869 -14.66 -31.27 89.12
N ILE A 870 -13.54 -31.57 89.78
CA ILE A 870 -12.29 -31.87 89.06
C ILE A 870 -12.45 -33.15 88.26
N VAL A 871 -12.44 -32.96 86.94
CA VAL A 871 -12.53 -34.00 85.92
C VAL A 871 -11.52 -33.69 84.83
N GLU A 872 -11.25 -34.67 83.97
CA GLU A 872 -10.36 -34.61 82.79
C GLU A 872 -10.68 -33.50 81.76
N LYS A 873 -11.60 -32.56 82.05
CA LYS A 873 -12.06 -31.49 81.16
C LYS A 873 -12.41 -30.19 81.91
N VAL A 874 -12.10 -29.02 81.32
CA VAL A 874 -12.43 -27.68 81.86
C VAL A 874 -13.30 -26.86 80.91
N ASN A 875 -13.85 -25.76 81.42
CA ASN A 875 -14.53 -24.76 80.61
C ASN A 875 -13.75 -23.44 80.68
N MET A 876 -13.47 -22.82 79.54
CA MET A 876 -12.81 -21.51 79.45
C MET A 876 -13.75 -20.45 78.90
N ARG A 877 -13.78 -19.28 79.52
CA ARG A 877 -14.51 -18.09 79.04
C ARG A 877 -13.51 -17.06 78.52
N PHE A 878 -13.85 -16.40 77.41
CA PHE A 878 -13.14 -15.28 76.81
C PHE A 878 -14.09 -14.09 76.64
N ALA A 879 -13.60 -12.87 76.84
CA ALA A 879 -14.41 -11.66 76.71
C ALA A 879 -13.66 -10.49 76.05
N TYR A 880 -14.37 -9.79 75.15
CA TYR A 880 -13.94 -8.53 74.54
C TYR A 880 -14.94 -7.43 74.85
N THR A 881 -14.44 -6.27 75.25
CA THR A 881 -15.21 -5.02 75.30
C THR A 881 -14.88 -4.17 74.08
N PHE A 882 -15.88 -3.69 73.34
CA PHE A 882 -15.70 -2.89 72.13
C PHE A 882 -16.76 -1.80 71.99
N ALA A 883 -16.44 -0.69 71.34
CA ALA A 883 -17.42 0.32 70.93
C ALA A 883 -17.83 0.11 69.47
N LEU A 884 -19.12 0.30 69.16
CA LEU A 884 -19.57 0.41 67.77
C LEU A 884 -19.35 1.84 67.26
N PRO A 885 -19.13 2.05 65.94
CA PRO A 885 -19.11 3.38 65.35
C PRO A 885 -20.42 4.13 65.60
N GLU A 886 -20.36 5.46 65.73
CA GLU A 886 -21.57 6.28 65.85
C GLU A 886 -22.47 6.10 64.62
N ASN A 887 -23.78 5.90 64.88
CA ASN A 887 -24.84 5.57 63.93
C ASN A 887 -24.92 4.10 63.46
N CYS A 888 -24.18 3.18 64.08
CA CYS A 888 -24.34 1.74 63.88
C CYS A 888 -25.03 1.11 65.09
N SER A 889 -26.13 0.38 64.89
CA SER A 889 -26.78 -0.39 65.96
C SER A 889 -26.16 -1.78 66.05
N ILE A 890 -26.17 -2.40 67.24
CA ILE A 890 -25.79 -3.82 67.40
C ILE A 890 -26.67 -4.76 66.58
N GLU A 891 -27.85 -4.30 66.16
CA GLU A 891 -28.77 -5.01 65.27
C GLU A 891 -28.27 -5.09 63.82
N ASP A 892 -27.37 -4.19 63.41
CA ASP A 892 -26.81 -4.10 62.06
C ASP A 892 -25.51 -4.91 61.89
N VAL A 893 -25.09 -5.62 62.94
CA VAL A 893 -23.79 -6.29 63.04
C VAL A 893 -23.96 -7.76 63.45
N GLU A 894 -23.42 -8.69 62.68
CA GLU A 894 -23.28 -10.08 63.12
C GLU A 894 -21.93 -10.29 63.79
N LEU A 895 -21.94 -10.53 65.10
CA LEU A 895 -20.75 -10.90 65.86
C LEU A 895 -20.49 -12.41 65.76
N VAL A 896 -19.28 -12.79 65.35
CA VAL A 896 -18.86 -14.18 65.17
C VAL A 896 -17.57 -14.44 65.95
N TRP A 897 -17.57 -15.46 66.79
CA TRP A 897 -16.35 -15.98 67.41
C TRP A 897 -15.75 -17.08 66.57
N ASN A 898 -14.46 -16.98 66.27
CA ASN A 898 -13.67 -18.04 65.67
C ASN A 898 -12.68 -18.57 66.70
N TRP A 899 -12.66 -19.89 66.93
CA TRP A 899 -11.76 -20.50 67.91
C TRP A 899 -11.30 -21.89 67.50
N GLY A 900 -10.15 -22.31 68.05
CA GLY A 900 -9.58 -23.63 67.78
C GLY A 900 -8.35 -23.97 68.63
N THR A 901 -7.86 -25.20 68.47
CA THR A 901 -6.60 -25.69 69.05
C THR A 901 -5.57 -25.92 67.94
N ALA A 902 -4.29 -25.68 68.22
CA ALA A 902 -3.22 -25.77 67.22
C ALA A 902 -3.14 -27.10 66.43
N ASP A 903 -3.57 -28.23 67.01
CA ASP A 903 -3.32 -29.56 66.41
C ASP A 903 -4.48 -30.14 65.58
N ASN A 904 -5.64 -29.47 65.51
CA ASN A 904 -6.83 -30.08 64.88
C ASN A 904 -7.48 -29.27 63.75
N ASN A 905 -6.89 -28.16 63.28
CA ASN A 905 -7.37 -27.37 62.11
C ASN A 905 -8.91 -27.21 62.00
N LEU A 906 -9.60 -27.10 63.14
CA LEU A 906 -11.03 -26.87 63.22
C LEU A 906 -11.24 -25.44 63.70
N ASN A 907 -11.28 -24.51 62.74
CA ASN A 907 -11.71 -23.13 62.95
C ASN A 907 -13.22 -23.15 63.18
N LYS A 908 -13.66 -23.33 64.43
CA LYS A 908 -15.08 -23.34 64.75
C LYS A 908 -15.58 -21.91 64.82
N GLU A 909 -16.47 -21.58 63.91
CA GLU A 909 -17.23 -20.34 63.97
C GLU A 909 -18.51 -20.53 64.79
N VAL A 910 -18.71 -19.65 65.75
CA VAL A 910 -19.89 -19.62 66.61
C VAL A 910 -20.40 -18.20 66.64
N LYS A 911 -21.65 -18.00 66.23
CA LYS A 911 -22.32 -16.71 66.35
C LYS A 911 -22.39 -16.30 67.82
N CYS A 912 -21.95 -15.09 68.12
CA CYS A 912 -22.04 -14.52 69.46
C CYS A 912 -23.49 -14.14 69.75
N VAL A 913 -24.16 -14.92 70.60
CA VAL A 913 -25.54 -14.66 71.05
C VAL A 913 -25.60 -14.06 72.45
N SER A 914 -24.45 -13.78 73.06
CA SER A 914 -24.35 -13.26 74.43
C SER A 914 -23.35 -12.10 74.50
N TYR A 915 -23.90 -10.89 74.54
CA TYR A 915 -23.17 -9.65 74.77
C TYR A 915 -23.95 -8.74 75.73
N VAL A 916 -23.27 -7.80 76.38
CA VAL A 916 -23.86 -6.86 77.33
C VAL A 916 -23.43 -5.45 76.96
N LEU A 917 -24.38 -4.51 76.88
CA LEU A 917 -24.08 -3.08 76.79
C LEU A 917 -23.65 -2.58 78.17
N ASN A 918 -22.43 -2.07 78.28
CA ASN A 918 -21.87 -1.49 79.48
C ASN A 918 -22.38 -0.04 79.66
N GLY A 919 -22.32 0.47 80.90
CA GLY A 919 -22.79 1.82 81.23
C GLY A 919 -21.99 2.97 80.59
N ASP A 920 -20.85 2.67 79.96
CA ASP A 920 -20.00 3.60 79.22
C ASP A 920 -20.25 3.60 77.69
N GLY A 921 -21.26 2.86 77.22
CA GLY A 921 -21.63 2.78 75.80
C GLY A 921 -20.87 1.71 74.99
N THR A 922 -19.95 0.97 75.61
CA THR A 922 -19.27 -0.18 74.98
C THR A 922 -20.05 -1.49 75.15
N TYR A 923 -19.83 -2.47 74.29
CA TYR A 923 -20.40 -3.81 74.37
C TYR A 923 -19.36 -4.81 74.85
N THR A 924 -19.71 -5.71 75.77
CA THR A 924 -18.88 -6.85 76.16
C THR A 924 -19.44 -8.14 75.58
N ALA A 925 -18.77 -8.72 74.58
CA ALA A 925 -19.09 -10.02 74.01
C ALA A 925 -18.35 -11.14 74.75
N ASN A 926 -19.03 -12.28 74.99
CA ASN A 926 -18.46 -13.42 75.69
C ASN A 926 -18.51 -14.69 74.84
N LEU A 927 -17.45 -15.50 74.91
CA LEU A 927 -17.40 -16.88 74.42
C LEU A 927 -17.09 -17.82 75.56
N VAL A 928 -17.86 -18.90 75.70
CA VAL A 928 -17.55 -20.00 76.63
C VAL A 928 -17.31 -21.27 75.82
N ILE A 929 -16.10 -21.80 75.92
CA ILE A 929 -15.72 -23.07 75.32
C ILE A 929 -15.82 -24.14 76.41
N ASN A 930 -16.73 -25.09 76.21
CA ASN A 930 -17.03 -26.13 77.19
C ASN A 930 -16.22 -27.41 76.93
N ASN A 931 -15.93 -28.14 78.00
CA ASN A 931 -15.37 -29.50 77.99
C ASN A 931 -14.02 -29.63 77.26
N ILE A 932 -13.16 -28.65 77.41
CA ILE A 932 -11.76 -28.66 76.93
C ILE A 932 -11.02 -29.76 77.67
N PRO A 933 -10.51 -30.80 76.99
CA PRO A 933 -9.74 -31.87 77.64
C PRO A 933 -8.45 -31.33 78.25
N VAL A 934 -8.20 -31.68 79.51
CA VAL A 934 -6.97 -31.35 80.25
C VAL A 934 -6.38 -32.58 80.93
N ASP A 935 -6.81 -33.77 80.51
CA ASP A 935 -6.44 -35.09 81.05
C ASP A 935 -4.94 -35.41 81.04
N THR A 936 -4.14 -34.62 80.34
CA THR A 936 -2.67 -34.69 80.33
C THR A 936 -2.07 -33.30 80.52
N ILE A 937 -0.84 -33.23 81.06
CA ILE A 937 -0.10 -31.97 81.22
C ILE A 937 0.10 -31.22 79.89
N GLU A 938 0.30 -31.96 78.79
CA GLU A 938 0.40 -31.41 77.44
C GLU A 938 -0.90 -30.70 77.04
N ARG A 939 -2.06 -31.33 77.25
CA ARG A 939 -3.37 -30.73 76.91
C ARG A 939 -3.73 -29.57 77.85
N TYR A 940 -3.35 -29.66 79.12
CA TYR A 940 -3.53 -28.58 80.10
C TYR A 940 -2.73 -27.32 79.73
N SER A 941 -1.52 -27.50 79.19
CA SER A 941 -0.61 -26.41 78.79
C SER A 941 -0.79 -25.96 77.34
N LYS A 942 -1.77 -26.51 76.61
CA LYS A 942 -1.96 -26.23 75.18
C LYS A 942 -2.76 -24.97 74.95
N ASN A 943 -2.26 -24.11 74.06
CA ASN A 943 -2.97 -22.89 73.68
C ASN A 943 -4.23 -23.16 72.86
N ILE A 944 -5.31 -22.52 73.28
CA ILE A 944 -6.52 -22.29 72.51
C ILE A 944 -6.42 -20.86 71.96
N TYR A 945 -6.68 -20.70 70.67
CA TYR A 945 -6.81 -19.37 70.10
C TYR A 945 -8.28 -18.98 70.00
N VAL A 946 -8.57 -17.69 70.22
CA VAL A 946 -9.88 -17.09 69.99
C VAL A 946 -9.75 -15.77 69.24
N ARG A 947 -10.76 -15.46 68.42
CA ARG A 947 -10.89 -14.24 67.63
C ARG A 947 -12.36 -13.83 67.60
N LEU A 948 -12.63 -12.54 67.79
CA LEU A 948 -13.97 -11.97 67.61
C LEU A 948 -13.99 -11.15 66.30
N ILE A 949 -14.97 -11.45 65.45
CA ILE A 949 -15.17 -10.84 64.14
C ILE A 949 -16.53 -10.13 64.15
N ALA A 950 -16.59 -8.92 63.60
CA ALA A 950 -17.84 -8.27 63.24
C ALA A 950 -18.03 -8.37 61.74
N ARG A 951 -19.23 -8.79 61.37
CA ARG A 951 -19.67 -8.89 59.99
C ARG A 951 -20.76 -7.84 59.76
N TYR A 952 -20.51 -6.93 58.82
CA TYR A 952 -21.42 -5.85 58.45
C TYR A 952 -21.82 -5.97 56.97
N ASN A 953 -23.03 -5.54 56.63
CA ASN A 953 -23.45 -5.38 55.24
C ASN A 953 -22.92 -4.04 54.71
N GLY A 954 -22.06 -4.10 53.68
CA GLY A 954 -21.58 -2.90 52.99
C GLY A 954 -22.65 -2.19 52.17
N VAL A 955 -22.31 -1.01 51.63
CA VAL A 955 -23.22 -0.13 50.86
C VAL A 955 -23.72 -0.77 49.55
N ASP A 956 -23.12 -1.89 49.12
CA ASP A 956 -23.45 -2.65 47.89
C ASP A 956 -23.73 -4.15 48.16
N ASP A 957 -24.27 -4.53 49.32
CA ASP A 957 -24.55 -5.93 49.74
C ASP A 957 -23.32 -6.86 49.83
N ASN A 958 -22.10 -6.33 49.73
CA ASN A 958 -20.87 -7.09 50.00
C ASN A 958 -20.63 -7.25 51.50
N ILE A 959 -20.38 -8.49 51.94
CA ILE A 959 -20.06 -8.84 53.33
C ILE A 959 -18.60 -8.44 53.62
N LEU A 960 -18.40 -7.53 54.58
CA LEU A 960 -17.08 -7.16 55.09
C LEU A 960 -16.89 -7.81 56.48
N ASP A 961 -15.89 -8.69 56.60
CA ASP A 961 -15.46 -9.30 57.86
C ASP A 961 -14.32 -8.46 58.46
N GLU A 962 -14.57 -7.81 59.60
CA GLU A 962 -13.57 -7.00 60.31
C GLU A 962 -13.26 -7.58 61.69
N ASN A 963 -11.98 -7.55 62.06
CA ASN A 963 -11.54 -8.01 63.37
C ASN A 963 -11.83 -6.98 64.44
N ILE A 964 -12.64 -7.36 65.43
CA ILE A 964 -12.94 -6.50 66.59
C ILE A 964 -11.86 -6.66 67.68
N GLY A 965 -10.75 -7.33 67.40
CA GLY A 965 -9.65 -7.46 68.35
C GLY A 965 -8.53 -8.38 67.86
N ASP A 966 -7.41 -8.33 68.57
CA ASP A 966 -6.27 -9.22 68.35
C ASP A 966 -6.66 -10.70 68.51
N ILE A 967 -5.88 -11.61 67.93
CA ILE A 967 -6.04 -13.04 68.19
C ILE A 967 -5.39 -13.36 69.54
N ILE A 968 -6.17 -13.91 70.47
CA ILE A 968 -5.67 -14.30 71.80
C ILE A 968 -5.34 -15.78 71.78
N TYR A 969 -4.15 -16.12 72.27
CA TYR A 969 -3.72 -17.50 72.55
C TYR A 969 -3.61 -17.68 74.06
N GLN A 970 -4.37 -18.61 74.64
CA GLN A 970 -4.29 -18.95 76.06
C GLN A 970 -4.51 -20.44 76.29
N SER A 971 -3.71 -21.02 77.17
CA SER A 971 -3.93 -22.37 77.69
C SER A 971 -4.76 -22.37 78.98
N ALA A 972 -5.33 -23.52 79.34
CA ALA A 972 -6.00 -23.68 80.63
C ALA A 972 -5.03 -23.45 81.81
N LYS A 973 -3.76 -23.81 81.63
CA LYS A 973 -2.67 -23.51 82.56
C LYS A 973 -2.47 -22.01 82.76
N ASP A 974 -2.34 -21.24 81.67
CA ASP A 974 -2.10 -19.80 81.77
C ASP A 974 -3.27 -19.08 82.42
N VAL A 975 -4.51 -19.47 82.09
CA VAL A 975 -5.71 -18.88 82.70
C VAL A 975 -5.79 -19.22 84.18
N ALA A 976 -5.52 -20.47 84.57
CA ALA A 976 -5.47 -20.88 85.98
C ALA A 976 -4.46 -20.03 86.78
N HIS A 977 -3.25 -19.87 86.28
CA HIS A 977 -2.21 -19.06 86.92
C HIS A 977 -2.58 -17.58 87.00
N ASN A 978 -3.08 -17.01 85.90
CA ASN A 978 -3.49 -15.60 85.85
C ASN A 978 -4.66 -15.32 86.81
N MET A 979 -5.60 -16.27 86.96
CA MET A 979 -6.69 -16.12 87.91
C MET A 979 -6.21 -16.08 89.37
N LEU A 980 -5.18 -16.85 89.75
CA LEU A 980 -4.59 -16.79 91.11
C LEU A 980 -3.95 -15.44 91.44
N LEU A 981 -3.49 -14.71 90.43
CA LEU A 981 -2.95 -13.36 90.59
C LEU A 981 -4.05 -12.30 90.74
N SER A 982 -5.32 -12.65 90.51
CA SER A 982 -6.45 -11.73 90.63
C SER A 982 -6.78 -11.48 92.10
N ALA A 983 -6.75 -10.20 92.51
CA ALA A 983 -7.05 -9.78 93.88
C ALA A 983 -8.50 -10.05 94.32
N ASN A 984 -9.40 -10.37 93.39
CA ASN A 984 -10.84 -10.54 93.62
C ASN A 984 -11.35 -11.97 93.36
N LEU A 985 -10.46 -12.97 93.33
CA LEU A 985 -10.85 -14.37 93.17
C LEU A 985 -11.49 -14.89 94.47
N ASP A 986 -12.72 -15.42 94.41
CA ASP A 986 -13.37 -16.02 95.59
C ASP A 986 -12.70 -17.33 96.03
N GLU A 987 -12.92 -17.69 97.30
CA GLU A 987 -12.25 -18.83 97.93
C GLU A 987 -12.57 -20.17 97.24
N ASP A 988 -13.78 -20.34 96.71
CA ASP A 988 -14.19 -21.57 96.02
C ASP A 988 -13.48 -21.71 94.66
N HIS A 989 -13.41 -20.63 93.86
CA HIS A 989 -12.66 -20.62 92.61
C HIS A 989 -11.16 -20.80 92.86
N LYS A 990 -10.63 -20.16 93.91
CA LYS A 990 -9.22 -20.30 94.30
C LYS A 990 -8.88 -21.73 94.67
N ALA A 991 -9.68 -22.37 95.52
CA ALA A 991 -9.47 -23.77 95.90
C ALA A 991 -9.57 -24.73 94.70
N TYR A 992 -10.52 -24.48 93.77
CA TYR A 992 -10.63 -25.24 92.53
C TYR A 992 -9.38 -25.11 91.65
N ILE A 993 -8.89 -23.88 91.45
CA ILE A 993 -7.72 -23.60 90.62
C ILE A 993 -6.43 -24.17 91.23
N GLU A 994 -6.19 -23.98 92.53
CA GLU A 994 -5.02 -24.55 93.22
C GLU A 994 -5.00 -26.07 93.11
N LYS A 995 -6.16 -26.71 93.25
CA LYS A 995 -6.27 -28.17 93.11
C LYS A 995 -6.05 -28.62 91.67
N LEU A 996 -6.53 -27.89 90.67
CA LEU A 996 -6.30 -28.15 89.24
C LEU A 996 -4.81 -28.04 88.88
N ILE A 997 -4.14 -26.98 89.34
CA ILE A 997 -2.68 -26.78 89.16
C ILE A 997 -1.92 -27.93 89.81
N SER A 998 -2.24 -28.28 91.06
CA SER A 998 -1.57 -29.38 91.76
C SER A 998 -1.71 -30.72 91.05
N LEU A 999 -2.87 -30.98 90.42
CA LEU A 999 -3.15 -32.26 89.77
C LEU A 999 -2.26 -32.50 88.55
N TYR A 1000 -2.04 -31.48 87.72
CA TYR A 1000 -1.32 -31.65 86.46
C TYR A 1000 0.14 -31.22 86.52
N GLU A 1001 0.50 -30.23 87.35
CA GLU A 1001 1.90 -29.84 87.52
C GLU A 1001 2.69 -30.79 88.43
N SER A 1002 2.02 -31.57 89.29
CA SER A 1002 2.69 -32.66 90.01
C SER A 1002 3.01 -33.87 89.13
N GLN A 1003 2.35 -34.05 87.98
CA GLN A 1003 2.65 -35.14 87.04
C GLN A 1003 3.96 -34.94 86.27
N ASP A 1004 4.45 -33.70 86.14
CA ASP A 1004 5.75 -33.37 85.53
C ASP A 1004 6.95 -33.91 86.35
N SER A 1005 6.71 -34.29 87.62
CA SER A 1005 7.74 -34.82 88.52
C SER A 1005 7.91 -36.35 88.51
N ASN A 1006 7.09 -37.10 87.75
CA ASN A 1006 7.13 -38.57 87.68
C ASN A 1006 7.54 -39.16 86.31
N GLU A 1007 7.92 -38.34 85.32
CA GLU A 1007 8.44 -38.80 84.00
C GLU A 1007 9.98 -38.76 83.88
N THR A 1008 10.72 -38.67 85.00
CA THR A 1008 12.15 -39.02 85.05
C THR A 1008 12.39 -40.14 86.07
N LYS A 1009 12.02 -41.36 85.68
CA LYS A 1009 12.71 -42.59 86.11
C LYS A 1009 12.75 -43.63 85.00
#